data_AF-A0A2V6VDH4-F1
#
_entry.id   AF-A0A2V6VDH4-F1
#
_cell.length_a   1.000
_cell.length_b   1.000
_cell.length_c   1.000
_cell.angle_alpha   90.00
_cell.angle_beta   90.00
_cell.angle_gamma   90.00
#
_symmetry.space_group_name_H-M   'P 1'
#
loop_
_entity.id
_entity.type
_entity.pdbx_description
1 polymer ?
#
loop_
_entity_poly.entity_id
_entity_poly.type
_entity_poly.pdbx_seq_one_letter_code
_entity_poly.pdbx_strand_id
1 'polypeptide(L)'
;MTAHRKICRWSRLRRRTVGLCLLAVAACLVVTSSLSPAEAQLAGPLRVNPGNPRYFTDNSGKSILLAGSHTWANRVDNGFLDPPTPFDYAGYLDFLQANNHNFFRLYVWEQAKWNTFTTSPYWFTPSPYQRPGPALALDGKPKFDLTAFDQAYFDRLRQRVIDAGSRGIYVSVMLFNGWSVESKGQVTNPWPGHPFNAANNINGINGDLNGDGSGPEVHTMADARLVALQAAYVSKVIDTVNDLDNVLYEICNECGTSSLQWETYMVAFIKAYEAGLAKQHPVGMTVEWPGGSNNDVFSSNADWVSPNDADGYANDPPAADGTKVVISDTDHIYGVGGDRTWVWKAVTRGLNLLFMDGAGSDNYVSIASPGWNTNDPVWVSLRANMGYARAYTQAMDLTATRPRSDLTSAEYALASPTSSTPEYLVYFVGDTSSFNVNLSSNLGPFAVEWLNPATGAKTAGADVVGGAVRSFTPPFSGDAVLYLKLASAPDTQNPTIAITTPTGTSTFLTNTSPLITLAGTAADNAAVTQVTWLNSAGGFGTASGTTNWSIPSITLQPGVNVLIVTARDAANNIAIATLTVTFDTTAPDTTITASPAVLTNSTSASFSFTSTEVGSTFQCQLDGGSFTACTSPQTFSGLAAGSHTFRVRAIDPAGNVDPTPASFTWTIDTTAPDTIITASPPALTNSTSASFSFTATKASSTFECKLDGGPFTICTSPQSHSALLAGSHTFQVRAIDPAGNVDPTPASFTWAIDSSAPDTTITANPPVLTNSTSASFSFTATEAGSTFECQLDGAPFAVCTSPQSYSALAAGSHTFQVRAVDTAGNVDPTPASFTWTIDTTAPDTTITAAPPALTNSTSASFSFTATKTGSTFECKLDGAPFATCTSPQSYSALAAGSDTFQVRAIDPAGNVDPTPASFTWTIDTTAPDTIITASPPALTNSTSASFSFTATKTGSTFECKLDGAPFATCTSPQSYSALAAGSDTFQVRAIDPAGNVDPTPASFT
;
A
#
# COMPACT_ATOMS: atom_id res chain seq x y z
N MET A 1 72.64 -1.18 -60.90
CA MET A 1 71.93 -0.96 -62.18
C MET A 1 70.47 -0.68 -61.81
N THR A 2 70.05 0.60 -61.75
CA THR A 2 69.26 1.32 -62.79
C THR A 2 67.87 0.70 -63.03
N ALA A 3 66.74 1.40 -62.93
CA ALA A 3 66.46 2.87 -62.87
C ALA A 3 65.15 3.16 -62.06
N HIS A 4 64.96 4.34 -61.43
CA HIS A 4 64.06 5.45 -61.87
C HIS A 4 62.64 5.04 -62.37
N ARG A 5 61.49 5.66 -62.01
CA ARG A 5 61.16 6.97 -61.40
C ARG A 5 59.74 6.97 -60.77
N LYS A 6 59.58 7.65 -59.61
CA LYS A 6 58.56 8.68 -59.24
C LYS A 6 57.17 8.73 -59.95
N ILE A 7 56.06 8.67 -59.19
CA ILE A 7 55.09 9.78 -58.88
C ILE A 7 53.88 9.30 -58.03
N CYS A 8 53.31 10.21 -57.21
CA CYS A 8 52.19 9.98 -56.29
C CYS A 8 50.78 10.03 -56.93
N ARG A 9 49.80 9.30 -56.37
CA ARG A 9 48.65 9.89 -55.63
C ARG A 9 47.68 8.84 -55.02
N TRP A 10 47.48 8.97 -53.70
CA TRP A 10 46.24 8.90 -52.90
C TRP A 10 45.13 7.82 -53.05
N SER A 11 44.56 7.50 -51.88
CA SER A 11 43.25 6.91 -51.54
C SER A 11 42.92 5.44 -51.80
N ARG A 12 43.18 4.64 -50.75
CA ARG A 12 42.26 3.72 -50.04
C ARG A 12 41.50 2.57 -50.77
N LEU A 13 41.78 1.38 -50.23
CA LEU A 13 40.88 0.31 -49.76
C LEU A 13 40.75 -1.02 -50.56
N ARG A 14 41.00 -2.10 -49.80
CA ARG A 14 40.52 -3.50 -49.88
C ARG A 14 41.14 -4.52 -50.86
N ARG A 15 41.71 -5.56 -50.20
CA ARG A 15 41.71 -7.01 -50.52
C ARG A 15 42.38 -7.48 -51.83
N ARG A 16 43.45 -8.29 -51.68
CA ARG A 16 43.38 -9.78 -51.73
C ARG A 16 44.72 -10.42 -51.34
N THR A 17 44.64 -11.64 -50.79
CA THR A 17 45.74 -12.50 -50.32
C THR A 17 45.98 -13.65 -51.31
N VAL A 18 47.20 -14.20 -51.34
CA VAL A 18 47.70 -15.55 -51.76
C VAL A 18 49.22 -15.34 -52.01
N GLY A 19 50.20 -16.19 -51.68
CA GLY A 19 50.37 -17.54 -51.12
C GLY A 19 51.82 -17.95 -51.46
N LEU A 20 52.60 -18.78 -50.77
CA LEU A 20 52.43 -20.18 -50.35
C LEU A 20 53.64 -20.58 -49.46
N CYS A 21 53.50 -21.57 -48.57
CA CYS A 21 54.36 -22.76 -48.54
C CYS A 21 53.77 -23.84 -47.61
N LEU A 22 53.84 -25.12 -48.00
CA LEU A 22 53.12 -26.24 -47.37
C LEU A 22 54.03 -27.19 -46.57
N LEU A 23 53.43 -27.91 -45.60
CA LEU A 23 53.42 -29.38 -45.38
C LEU A 23 53.17 -29.70 -43.89
N ALA A 24 52.49 -30.77 -43.45
CA ALA A 24 51.28 -31.46 -43.91
C ALA A 24 50.80 -32.40 -42.78
N VAL A 25 49.53 -32.36 -42.36
CA VAL A 25 48.86 -33.44 -41.58
C VAL A 25 47.42 -33.57 -42.09
N ALA A 26 46.90 -34.80 -42.11
CA ALA A 26 45.67 -35.17 -42.83
C ALA A 26 44.39 -34.52 -42.29
N ALA A 27 43.49 -34.17 -43.23
CA ALA A 27 42.16 -33.68 -42.90
C ALA A 27 41.15 -34.82 -42.79
N CYS A 28 40.54 -34.96 -41.61
CA CYS A 28 39.21 -35.56 -41.50
C CYS A 28 38.22 -34.39 -41.40
N LEU A 29 37.42 -34.14 -42.45
CA LEU A 29 36.40 -33.10 -42.40
C LEU A 29 35.24 -33.56 -41.52
N VAL A 30 35.32 -33.24 -40.22
CA VAL A 30 34.10 -32.96 -39.47
C VAL A 30 33.65 -31.57 -39.91
N VAL A 31 32.56 -31.52 -40.68
CA VAL A 31 31.84 -30.26 -40.88
C VAL A 31 31.15 -29.95 -39.55
N THR A 32 31.87 -29.27 -38.66
CA THR A 32 31.23 -28.57 -37.55
C THR A 32 30.44 -27.43 -38.16
N SER A 33 29.14 -27.66 -38.35
CA SER A 33 28.18 -26.59 -38.58
C SER A 33 28.17 -25.71 -37.33
N SER A 34 29.07 -24.74 -37.28
CA SER A 34 29.05 -23.65 -36.31
C SER A 34 27.88 -22.72 -36.65
N LEU A 35 26.66 -23.23 -36.44
CA LEU A 35 25.56 -22.40 -36.02
C LEU A 35 26.02 -21.74 -34.73
N SER A 36 26.47 -20.49 -34.84
CA SER A 36 26.29 -19.55 -33.74
C SER A 36 24.84 -19.71 -33.28
N PRO A 37 24.54 -19.88 -31.98
CA PRO A 37 23.17 -19.78 -31.55
C PRO A 37 22.68 -18.39 -31.96
N ALA A 38 21.70 -18.33 -32.86
CA ALA A 38 20.87 -17.15 -32.90
C ALA A 38 20.28 -17.04 -31.49
N GLU A 39 20.44 -15.86 -30.85
CA GLU A 39 19.98 -15.63 -29.49
C GLU A 39 18.54 -16.14 -29.38
N ALA A 40 18.33 -17.13 -28.51
CA ALA A 40 17.05 -17.83 -28.39
C ALA A 40 16.06 -16.93 -27.63
N GLN A 41 15.66 -15.85 -28.29
CA GLN A 41 14.77 -14.85 -27.75
C GLN A 41 13.44 -15.51 -27.44
N LEU A 42 13.11 -15.54 -26.14
CA LEU A 42 11.88 -16.11 -25.63
C LEU A 42 10.71 -15.29 -26.18
N ALA A 43 9.65 -15.97 -26.65
CA ALA A 43 8.61 -15.32 -27.42
C ALA A 43 7.45 -14.89 -26.51
N GLY A 44 7.66 -14.00 -25.55
CA GLY A 44 6.58 -13.61 -24.62
C GLY A 44 6.52 -14.48 -23.35
N PRO A 45 5.68 -14.10 -22.37
CA PRO A 45 5.53 -14.83 -21.12
C PRO A 45 4.85 -16.18 -21.33
N LEU A 46 5.19 -17.13 -20.46
CA LEU A 46 4.56 -18.45 -20.42
C LEU A 46 3.09 -18.36 -20.00
N ARG A 47 2.27 -19.24 -20.59
CA ARG A 47 0.87 -19.48 -20.21
C ARG A 47 0.53 -20.95 -20.44
N VAL A 48 -0.46 -21.49 -19.72
CA VAL A 48 -0.88 -22.90 -19.89
C VAL A 48 -1.30 -23.13 -21.34
N ASN A 49 -0.76 -24.17 -22.00
CA ASN A 49 -1.04 -24.40 -23.42
C ASN A 49 -2.48 -24.94 -23.61
N PRO A 50 -3.38 -24.23 -24.30
CA PRO A 50 -4.77 -24.70 -24.49
C PRO A 50 -4.87 -25.96 -25.36
N GLY A 51 -3.88 -26.20 -26.22
CA GLY A 51 -3.75 -27.43 -27.01
C GLY A 51 -3.18 -28.61 -26.23
N ASN A 52 -2.41 -28.38 -25.15
CA ASN A 52 -1.96 -29.43 -24.22
C ASN A 52 -1.65 -28.87 -22.81
N PRO A 53 -2.64 -28.78 -21.90
CA PRO A 53 -2.50 -28.08 -20.61
C PRO A 53 -1.56 -28.75 -19.57
N ARG A 54 -0.85 -29.81 -19.95
CA ARG A 54 0.26 -30.41 -19.19
C ARG A 54 1.55 -29.59 -19.28
N TYR A 55 1.63 -28.73 -20.28
CA TYR A 55 2.81 -27.93 -20.62
C TYR A 55 2.44 -26.46 -20.76
N PHE A 56 3.43 -25.59 -20.60
CA PHE A 56 3.30 -24.18 -20.94
C PHE A 56 3.51 -23.94 -22.44
N THR A 57 3.16 -22.74 -22.88
CA THR A 57 3.49 -22.19 -24.19
C THR A 57 3.79 -20.71 -24.08
N ASP A 58 4.58 -20.19 -25.01
CA ASP A 58 4.81 -18.76 -25.23
C ASP A 58 4.06 -18.32 -26.52
N ASN A 59 4.36 -17.14 -27.07
CA ASN A 59 3.75 -16.64 -28.31
C ASN A 59 4.15 -17.44 -29.57
N SER A 60 5.05 -18.43 -29.48
CA SER A 60 5.28 -19.40 -30.57
C SER A 60 4.14 -20.43 -30.70
N GLY A 61 3.30 -20.59 -29.67
CA GLY A 61 2.21 -21.58 -29.63
C GLY A 61 2.66 -23.04 -29.44
N LYS A 62 3.97 -23.30 -29.36
CA LYS A 62 4.52 -24.63 -29.10
C LYS A 62 4.41 -25.00 -27.63
N SER A 63 4.13 -26.26 -27.33
CA SER A 63 4.26 -26.78 -25.96
C SER A 63 5.74 -26.82 -25.55
N ILE A 64 6.03 -26.40 -24.33
CA ILE A 64 7.39 -26.29 -23.77
C ILE A 64 7.50 -27.23 -22.58
N LEU A 65 8.42 -28.20 -22.64
CA LEU A 65 8.89 -28.91 -21.46
C LEU A 65 9.82 -27.97 -20.66
N LEU A 66 9.50 -27.74 -19.39
CA LEU A 66 10.42 -27.14 -18.43
C LEU A 66 11.30 -28.23 -17.82
N ALA A 67 12.62 -28.05 -17.90
CA ALA A 67 13.59 -28.96 -17.33
C ALA A 67 14.86 -28.22 -16.87
N GLY A 68 15.24 -28.36 -15.60
CA GLY A 68 16.61 -28.04 -15.17
C GLY A 68 16.93 -28.19 -13.69
N SER A 69 18.21 -27.97 -13.36
CA SER A 69 18.73 -28.01 -11.99
C SER A 69 18.54 -26.68 -11.24
N HIS A 70 18.41 -26.71 -9.91
CA HIS A 70 18.50 -25.54 -9.03
C HIS A 70 19.32 -25.82 -7.77
N THR A 71 19.56 -24.79 -6.95
CA THR A 71 20.33 -24.87 -5.71
C THR A 71 19.99 -23.71 -4.77
N TRP A 72 20.30 -23.82 -3.47
CA TRP A 72 19.86 -22.88 -2.43
C TRP A 72 20.50 -21.47 -2.48
N ALA A 73 21.61 -21.29 -3.19
CA ALA A 73 22.40 -20.05 -3.19
C ALA A 73 22.19 -19.15 -4.43
N ASN A 74 21.32 -19.57 -5.36
CA ASN A 74 21.26 -18.97 -6.70
C ASN A 74 20.48 -17.62 -6.75
N ARG A 75 19.87 -17.15 -5.65
CA ARG A 75 19.38 -15.77 -5.47
C ARG A 75 20.13 -15.04 -4.36
N VAL A 76 20.10 -15.60 -3.15
CA VAL A 76 20.71 -15.08 -1.93
C VAL A 76 21.96 -15.92 -1.64
N ASP A 77 23.12 -15.29 -1.54
CA ASP A 77 24.37 -15.97 -1.18
C ASP A 77 24.29 -16.44 0.28
N ASN A 78 24.74 -17.66 0.57
CA ASN A 78 24.68 -18.24 1.90
C ASN A 78 25.99 -18.97 2.27
N GLY A 79 26.33 -19.01 3.56
CA GLY A 79 27.58 -19.65 4.01
C GLY A 79 28.03 -19.29 5.43
N PHE A 80 29.19 -19.83 5.83
CA PHE A 80 29.78 -19.65 7.16
C PHE A 80 30.51 -18.31 7.36
N LEU A 81 30.74 -17.54 6.29
CA LEU A 81 31.39 -16.23 6.33
C LEU A 81 30.37 -15.09 6.42
N ASP A 82 30.79 -13.94 6.93
CA ASP A 82 30.00 -12.70 6.87
C ASP A 82 30.80 -11.56 6.20
N PRO A 83 30.41 -11.11 4.99
CA PRO A 83 29.37 -11.69 4.14
C PRO A 83 29.76 -13.10 3.62
N PRO A 84 28.77 -13.94 3.26
CA PRO A 84 28.99 -15.17 2.50
C PRO A 84 29.80 -14.95 1.22
N THR A 85 30.46 -16.03 0.76
CA THR A 85 31.12 -16.05 -0.56
C THR A 85 30.07 -15.83 -1.65
N PRO A 86 30.27 -14.88 -2.58
CA PRO A 86 29.34 -14.67 -3.69
C PRO A 86 29.20 -15.91 -4.57
N PHE A 87 27.95 -16.29 -4.88
CA PHE A 87 27.64 -17.40 -5.78
C PHE A 87 28.03 -17.09 -7.23
N ASP A 88 28.78 -17.99 -7.88
CA ASP A 88 29.12 -17.90 -9.31
C ASP A 88 27.89 -18.19 -10.19
N TYR A 89 27.06 -17.16 -10.33
CA TYR A 89 25.83 -17.24 -11.09
C TYR A 89 26.05 -17.37 -12.60
N ALA A 90 27.16 -16.82 -13.12
CA ALA A 90 27.48 -16.93 -14.54
C ALA A 90 27.89 -18.38 -14.87
N GLY A 91 28.80 -18.97 -14.10
CA GLY A 91 29.19 -20.37 -14.24
C GLY A 91 28.01 -21.34 -14.05
N TYR A 92 27.10 -21.04 -13.11
CA TYR A 92 25.85 -21.78 -12.94
C TYR A 92 24.95 -21.75 -14.17
N LEU A 93 24.70 -20.58 -14.77
CA LEU A 93 23.87 -20.48 -15.97
C LEU A 93 24.53 -21.15 -17.19
N ASP A 94 25.84 -21.03 -17.34
CA ASP A 94 26.60 -21.70 -18.40
C ASP A 94 26.56 -23.24 -18.22
N PHE A 95 26.56 -23.73 -16.98
CA PHE A 95 26.33 -25.14 -16.63
C PHE A 95 24.91 -25.61 -16.99
N LEU A 96 23.87 -24.82 -16.75
CA LEU A 96 22.50 -25.16 -17.18
C LEU A 96 22.42 -25.27 -18.71
N GLN A 97 22.99 -24.29 -19.45
CA GLN A 97 23.02 -24.35 -20.92
C GLN A 97 23.79 -25.57 -21.44
N ALA A 98 24.91 -25.93 -20.82
CA ALA A 98 25.71 -27.10 -21.20
C ALA A 98 24.94 -28.43 -21.03
N ASN A 99 23.98 -28.50 -20.10
CA ASN A 99 23.10 -29.66 -19.90
C ASN A 99 21.78 -29.56 -20.70
N ASN A 100 21.63 -28.58 -21.59
CA ASN A 100 20.38 -28.29 -22.32
C ASN A 100 19.17 -28.04 -21.38
N HIS A 101 19.40 -27.42 -20.24
CA HIS A 101 18.34 -27.02 -19.30
C HIS A 101 17.74 -25.65 -19.67
N ASN A 102 16.48 -25.43 -19.31
CA ASN A 102 15.74 -24.20 -19.61
C ASN A 102 14.85 -23.71 -18.47
N PHE A 103 14.99 -24.26 -17.26
CA PHE A 103 14.19 -23.88 -16.10
C PHE A 103 14.97 -24.08 -14.80
N PHE A 104 14.77 -23.21 -13.81
CA PHE A 104 15.22 -23.42 -12.43
C PHE A 104 14.43 -22.56 -11.42
N ARG A 105 14.45 -22.96 -10.14
CA ARG A 105 13.98 -22.18 -8.99
C ARG A 105 15.04 -21.18 -8.53
N LEU A 106 14.71 -19.89 -8.49
CA LEU A 106 15.54 -18.80 -7.98
C LEU A 106 15.31 -18.64 -6.47
N TYR A 107 16.05 -19.46 -5.71
CA TYR A 107 15.79 -19.85 -4.33
C TYR A 107 16.04 -18.71 -3.32
N VAL A 108 15.04 -18.38 -2.50
CA VAL A 108 15.11 -17.28 -1.52
C VAL A 108 15.36 -17.78 -0.09
N TRP A 109 16.11 -16.98 0.66
CA TRP A 109 16.25 -17.05 2.12
C TRP A 109 15.83 -15.71 2.71
N GLU A 110 15.08 -15.75 3.80
CA GLU A 110 14.50 -14.54 4.41
C GLU A 110 15.27 -14.11 5.66
N GLN A 111 15.75 -15.07 6.45
CA GLN A 111 16.61 -14.83 7.61
C GLN A 111 18.02 -14.40 7.19
N ALA A 112 18.61 -13.46 7.92
CA ALA A 112 19.99 -13.01 7.65
C ALA A 112 21.07 -13.89 8.30
N LYS A 113 20.68 -14.71 9.28
CA LYS A 113 21.58 -15.54 10.10
C LYS A 113 20.85 -16.77 10.63
N TRP A 114 21.61 -17.83 10.90
CA TRP A 114 21.15 -19.14 11.36
C TRP A 114 20.30 -19.90 10.34
N ASN A 115 20.33 -21.21 10.45
CA ASN A 115 19.61 -22.15 9.60
C ASN A 115 19.10 -23.31 10.47
N THR A 116 18.51 -24.32 9.86
CA THR A 116 18.03 -25.53 10.54
C THR A 116 19.11 -26.58 10.81
N PHE A 117 20.25 -26.51 10.12
CA PHE A 117 21.13 -27.64 9.88
C PHE A 117 22.52 -27.59 10.55
N THR A 118 22.93 -26.45 11.09
CA THR A 118 24.21 -26.35 11.81
C THR A 118 24.14 -25.39 12.98
N THR A 119 24.77 -25.79 14.09
CA THR A 119 24.94 -24.97 15.30
C THR A 119 26.00 -23.86 15.13
N SER A 120 26.78 -23.89 14.04
CA SER A 120 27.75 -22.85 13.72
C SER A 120 27.07 -21.62 13.10
N PRO A 121 27.57 -20.40 13.33
CA PRO A 121 27.08 -19.21 12.65
C PRO A 121 27.11 -19.39 11.13
N TYR A 122 25.97 -19.10 10.51
CA TYR A 122 25.76 -19.19 9.07
C TYR A 122 24.90 -18.00 8.66
N TRP A 123 25.18 -17.43 7.50
CA TRP A 123 24.75 -16.10 7.10
C TRP A 123 24.15 -16.11 5.69
N PHE A 124 23.33 -15.10 5.41
CA PHE A 124 22.60 -14.95 4.15
C PHE A 124 22.64 -13.47 3.70
N THR A 125 22.88 -13.22 2.42
CA THR A 125 22.94 -11.86 1.86
C THR A 125 22.68 -11.83 0.34
N PRO A 126 22.08 -10.78 -0.25
CA PRO A 126 21.45 -9.62 0.39
C PRO A 126 20.06 -9.95 0.98
N SER A 127 19.53 -9.01 1.76
CA SER A 127 18.15 -9.05 2.30
C SER A 127 17.28 -7.98 1.60
N PRO A 128 15.96 -8.17 1.43
CA PRO A 128 15.11 -7.19 0.76
C PRO A 128 14.87 -5.89 1.54
N TYR A 129 15.19 -5.84 2.84
CA TYR A 129 14.88 -4.70 3.71
C TYR A 129 16.14 -3.91 4.10
N GLN A 130 16.02 -2.58 4.10
CA GLN A 130 17.06 -1.69 4.62
C GLN A 130 17.22 -1.88 6.13
N ARG A 131 18.38 -1.46 6.65
CA ARG A 131 18.70 -1.53 8.08
C ARG A 131 19.15 -0.18 8.65
N PRO A 132 18.20 0.76 8.90
CA PRO A 132 18.54 2.12 9.31
C PRO A 132 18.85 2.23 10.82
N GLY A 133 19.86 3.04 11.14
CA GLY A 133 20.15 3.47 12.51
C GLY A 133 21.08 2.54 13.32
N PRO A 134 21.23 2.78 14.64
CA PRO A 134 22.22 2.10 15.48
C PRO A 134 21.67 0.92 16.30
N ALA A 135 20.34 0.75 16.39
CA ALA A 135 19.74 -0.32 17.17
C ALA A 135 20.01 -1.68 16.51
N LEU A 136 20.52 -2.65 17.27
CA LEU A 136 20.94 -3.95 16.72
C LEU A 136 19.82 -5.00 16.74
N ALA A 137 19.79 -5.82 15.69
CA ALA A 137 19.09 -7.09 15.61
C ALA A 137 19.91 -8.20 16.29
N LEU A 138 19.32 -9.39 16.45
CA LEU A 138 19.96 -10.54 17.10
C LEU A 138 21.21 -11.05 16.37
N ASP A 139 21.32 -10.76 15.06
CA ASP A 139 22.50 -11.09 14.28
C ASP A 139 23.75 -10.25 14.61
N GLY A 140 23.56 -9.09 15.28
CA GLY A 140 24.60 -8.12 15.64
C GLY A 140 24.73 -6.93 14.69
N LYS A 141 23.88 -6.84 13.65
CA LYS A 141 23.81 -5.74 12.68
C LYS A 141 22.60 -4.84 12.98
N PRO A 142 22.49 -3.64 12.38
CA PRO A 142 21.32 -2.80 12.60
C PRO A 142 19.99 -3.48 12.25
N LYS A 143 18.93 -3.13 12.97
CA LYS A 143 17.57 -3.66 12.78
C LYS A 143 17.02 -3.32 11.39
N PHE A 144 16.19 -4.22 10.87
CA PHE A 144 15.48 -4.02 9.61
C PHE A 144 14.38 -2.96 9.74
N ASP A 145 14.17 -2.21 8.66
CA ASP A 145 12.93 -1.48 8.40
C ASP A 145 12.13 -2.24 7.34
N LEU A 146 11.07 -2.92 7.78
CA LEU A 146 10.18 -3.73 6.95
C LEU A 146 9.35 -2.87 5.97
N THR A 147 9.35 -1.54 6.13
CA THR A 147 8.69 -0.59 5.22
C THR A 147 9.64 0.06 4.21
N ALA A 148 10.96 -0.18 4.31
CA ALA A 148 11.96 0.38 3.42
C ALA A 148 12.76 -0.72 2.70
N PHE A 149 12.57 -0.82 1.38
CA PHE A 149 13.25 -1.83 0.55
C PHE A 149 14.70 -1.46 0.22
N ASP A 150 15.62 -2.43 0.28
CA ASP A 150 16.99 -2.29 -0.22
C ASP A 150 16.99 -2.51 -1.74
N GLN A 151 17.18 -1.44 -2.51
CA GLN A 151 17.14 -1.51 -3.96
C GLN A 151 18.23 -2.43 -4.55
N ALA A 152 19.37 -2.63 -3.87
CA ALA A 152 20.43 -3.53 -4.36
C ALA A 152 19.98 -5.01 -4.40
N TYR A 153 19.05 -5.40 -3.52
CA TYR A 153 18.42 -6.72 -3.56
C TYR A 153 17.58 -6.91 -4.84
N PHE A 154 16.78 -5.90 -5.18
CA PHE A 154 15.89 -5.93 -6.34
C PHE A 154 16.65 -5.76 -7.66
N ASP A 155 17.70 -4.94 -7.69
CA ASP A 155 18.61 -4.84 -8.84
C ASP A 155 19.30 -6.19 -9.13
N ARG A 156 19.75 -6.90 -8.08
CA ARG A 156 20.31 -8.25 -8.19
C ARG A 156 19.28 -9.27 -8.67
N LEU A 157 18.05 -9.25 -8.12
CA LEU A 157 16.95 -10.10 -8.57
C LEU A 157 16.69 -9.90 -10.07
N ARG A 158 16.50 -8.65 -10.50
CA ARG A 158 16.27 -8.27 -11.90
C ARG A 158 17.41 -8.73 -12.81
N GLN A 159 18.65 -8.44 -12.44
CA GLN A 159 19.81 -8.83 -13.27
C GLN A 159 19.90 -10.35 -13.41
N ARG A 160 19.65 -11.12 -12.35
CA ARG A 160 19.67 -12.59 -12.40
C ARG A 160 18.59 -13.16 -13.35
N VAL A 161 17.40 -12.57 -13.37
CA VAL A 161 16.34 -12.95 -14.31
C VAL A 161 16.71 -12.56 -15.75
N ILE A 162 17.28 -11.38 -15.98
CA ILE A 162 17.78 -10.95 -17.31
C ILE A 162 18.89 -11.89 -17.84
N ASP A 163 19.87 -12.22 -17.01
CA ASP A 163 20.99 -13.08 -17.38
C ASP A 163 20.56 -14.51 -17.73
N ALA A 164 19.49 -15.01 -17.12
CA ALA A 164 18.83 -16.27 -17.48
C ALA A 164 18.00 -16.14 -18.77
N GLY A 165 17.25 -15.04 -18.92
CA GLY A 165 16.40 -14.79 -20.09
C GLY A 165 17.20 -14.66 -21.38
N SER A 166 18.35 -13.98 -21.34
CA SER A 166 19.30 -13.89 -22.47
C SER A 166 19.89 -15.25 -22.91
N ARG A 167 19.78 -16.27 -22.06
CA ARG A 167 20.20 -17.66 -22.31
C ARG A 167 19.05 -18.58 -22.72
N GLY A 168 17.81 -18.07 -22.79
CA GLY A 168 16.60 -18.86 -23.09
C GLY A 168 16.12 -19.71 -21.91
N ILE A 169 16.40 -19.27 -20.67
CA ILE A 169 16.11 -20.01 -19.43
C ILE A 169 15.00 -19.29 -18.64
N TYR A 170 13.93 -20.04 -18.35
CA TYR A 170 12.81 -19.64 -17.49
C TYR A 170 13.18 -19.77 -16.01
N VAL A 171 12.57 -18.93 -15.17
CA VAL A 171 12.92 -18.77 -13.76
C VAL A 171 11.67 -18.80 -12.90
N SER A 172 11.57 -19.77 -11.99
CA SER A 172 10.62 -19.69 -10.88
C SER A 172 11.15 -18.73 -9.82
N VAL A 173 10.56 -17.55 -9.71
CA VAL A 173 10.84 -16.56 -8.68
C VAL A 173 10.09 -16.94 -7.41
N MET A 174 10.75 -17.75 -6.58
CA MET A 174 10.29 -18.17 -5.26
C MET A 174 10.17 -16.95 -4.32
N LEU A 175 9.01 -16.74 -3.72
CA LEU A 175 8.72 -15.52 -2.95
C LEU A 175 9.08 -15.67 -1.46
N PHE A 176 8.72 -16.80 -0.86
CA PHE A 176 8.85 -17.10 0.58
C PHE A 176 9.43 -18.52 0.82
N ASN A 177 9.89 -18.80 2.04
CA ASN A 177 10.53 -20.07 2.37
C ASN A 177 10.21 -20.57 3.80
N GLY A 178 9.58 -21.74 3.90
CA GLY A 178 9.28 -22.37 5.19
C GLY A 178 10.52 -22.75 6.02
N TRP A 179 11.69 -22.93 5.39
CA TRP A 179 12.96 -23.14 6.09
C TRP A 179 13.57 -21.87 6.70
N SER A 180 12.96 -20.69 6.50
CA SER A 180 13.40 -19.43 7.14
C SER A 180 12.70 -19.18 8.48
N VAL A 181 11.55 -19.82 8.72
CA VAL A 181 10.59 -19.42 9.77
C VAL A 181 10.46 -20.37 10.95
N GLU A 182 10.91 -21.63 10.82
CA GLU A 182 10.81 -22.62 11.89
C GLU A 182 11.97 -23.64 11.85
N SER A 183 12.16 -24.40 12.94
CA SER A 183 13.24 -25.39 13.03
C SER A 183 12.99 -26.65 12.22
N LYS A 184 11.74 -26.96 11.83
CA LYS A 184 11.32 -28.22 11.19
C LYS A 184 11.82 -29.48 11.93
N GLY A 185 11.94 -29.40 13.26
CA GLY A 185 12.47 -30.47 14.11
C GLY A 185 13.98 -30.74 13.98
N GLN A 186 14.74 -29.86 13.30
CA GLN A 186 16.18 -30.00 13.09
C GLN A 186 17.02 -29.43 14.25
N VAL A 187 18.34 -29.43 14.09
CA VAL A 187 19.32 -29.13 15.16
C VAL A 187 19.33 -27.66 15.61
N THR A 188 18.84 -26.74 14.78
CA THR A 188 18.81 -25.30 15.07
C THR A 188 17.54 -24.63 14.56
N ASN A 189 17.28 -23.42 15.05
CA ASN A 189 16.14 -22.61 14.66
C ASN A 189 16.62 -21.38 13.84
N PRO A 190 16.13 -21.17 12.61
CA PRO A 190 16.44 -20.00 11.78
C PRO A 190 15.72 -18.72 12.22
N TRP A 191 14.58 -18.85 12.91
CA TRP A 191 13.69 -17.74 13.27
C TRP A 191 14.37 -16.55 13.99
N PRO A 192 15.35 -16.74 14.89
CA PRO A 192 16.06 -15.62 15.53
C PRO A 192 16.79 -14.69 14.54
N GLY A 193 17.06 -15.12 13.31
CA GLY A 193 17.67 -14.29 12.26
C GLY A 193 16.66 -13.63 11.31
N HIS A 194 15.37 -13.89 11.49
CA HIS A 194 14.31 -13.49 10.55
C HIS A 194 13.94 -12.00 10.70
N PRO A 195 13.70 -11.24 9.61
CA PRO A 195 13.31 -9.83 9.69
C PRO A 195 12.02 -9.59 10.50
N PHE A 196 11.06 -10.50 10.38
CA PHE A 196 9.76 -10.43 11.06
C PHE A 196 9.80 -10.85 12.54
N ASN A 197 10.95 -11.31 13.06
CA ASN A 197 11.11 -11.49 14.50
C ASN A 197 11.10 -10.11 15.21
N ALA A 198 10.35 -9.98 16.31
CA ALA A 198 10.20 -8.71 17.05
C ALA A 198 11.52 -8.09 17.52
N ALA A 199 12.55 -8.89 17.77
CA ALA A 199 13.87 -8.39 18.13
C ALA A 199 14.61 -7.75 16.95
N ASN A 200 14.24 -8.05 15.70
CA ASN A 200 15.03 -7.73 14.52
C ASN A 200 14.56 -6.52 13.70
N ASN A 201 13.30 -6.08 13.83
CA ASN A 201 12.78 -4.92 13.10
C ASN A 201 12.52 -3.68 13.99
N ILE A 202 12.44 -2.50 13.36
CA ILE A 202 12.07 -1.24 14.02
C ILE A 202 10.57 -0.95 14.00
N ASN A 203 9.79 -1.69 13.20
CA ASN A 203 8.39 -1.41 12.88
C ASN A 203 7.40 -1.94 13.95
N GLY A 204 7.90 -2.54 15.04
CA GLY A 204 7.07 -3.15 16.07
C GLY A 204 6.19 -4.28 15.53
N ILE A 205 6.76 -5.08 14.63
CA ILE A 205 6.13 -6.27 14.05
C ILE A 205 6.65 -7.50 14.79
N ASN A 206 5.74 -8.38 15.21
CA ASN A 206 6.08 -9.67 15.77
C ASN A 206 5.42 -10.78 14.94
N GLY A 207 6.23 -11.54 14.21
CA GLY A 207 5.76 -12.70 13.47
C GLY A 207 5.56 -13.98 14.30
N ASP A 208 6.02 -13.99 15.55
CA ASP A 208 5.81 -15.06 16.52
C ASP A 208 4.56 -14.73 17.36
N LEU A 209 3.37 -14.95 16.77
CA LEU A 209 2.11 -14.52 17.39
C LEU A 209 1.73 -15.37 18.61
N ASN A 210 2.28 -16.58 18.73
CA ASN A 210 1.94 -17.54 19.78
C ASN A 210 2.93 -17.52 20.97
N GLY A 211 4.16 -17.01 20.75
CA GLY A 211 5.22 -16.87 21.75
C GLY A 211 6.09 -18.13 21.96
N ASP A 212 6.09 -19.09 21.04
CA ASP A 212 6.82 -20.36 21.15
C ASP A 212 8.28 -20.29 20.69
N GLY A 213 8.70 -19.17 20.09
CA GLY A 213 10.05 -18.97 19.56
C GLY A 213 10.23 -19.45 18.11
N SER A 214 9.15 -19.79 17.42
CA SER A 214 9.05 -20.05 15.99
C SER A 214 8.34 -18.88 15.29
N GLY A 215 8.21 -18.92 13.96
CA GLY A 215 7.39 -17.95 13.23
C GLY A 215 6.63 -18.46 12.00
N PRO A 216 6.15 -19.73 11.92
CA PRO A 216 5.32 -20.16 10.79
C PRO A 216 4.03 -19.31 10.66
N GLU A 217 3.60 -18.64 11.73
CA GLU A 217 2.49 -17.68 11.74
C GLU A 217 2.66 -16.53 10.75
N VAL A 218 3.89 -16.18 10.32
CA VAL A 218 4.08 -15.16 9.28
C VAL A 218 3.48 -15.58 7.95
N HIS A 219 3.40 -16.88 7.65
CA HIS A 219 2.79 -17.40 6.43
C HIS A 219 1.32 -17.74 6.66
N THR A 220 0.59 -16.93 7.44
CA THR A 220 -0.84 -17.13 7.72
C THR A 220 -1.63 -15.83 7.58
N MET A 221 -2.96 -15.93 7.54
CA MET A 221 -3.86 -14.76 7.51
C MET A 221 -4.10 -14.15 8.91
N ALA A 222 -3.31 -14.51 9.94
CA ALA A 222 -3.60 -14.17 11.33
C ALA A 222 -3.32 -12.70 11.71
N ASP A 223 -2.36 -12.03 11.06
CA ASP A 223 -2.10 -10.59 11.24
C ASP A 223 -2.11 -9.86 9.90
N ALA A 224 -3.10 -8.98 9.72
CA ALA A 224 -3.25 -8.15 8.52
C ALA A 224 -2.04 -7.22 8.27
N ARG A 225 -1.27 -6.86 9.30
CA ARG A 225 -0.01 -6.08 9.14
C ARG A 225 1.08 -6.91 8.48
N LEU A 226 1.22 -8.19 8.85
CA LEU A 226 2.16 -9.11 8.22
C LEU A 226 1.80 -9.32 6.75
N VAL A 227 0.53 -9.64 6.48
CA VAL A 227 0.00 -9.83 5.12
C VAL A 227 0.21 -8.59 4.26
N ALA A 228 -0.01 -7.39 4.79
CA ALA A 228 0.21 -6.13 4.06
C ALA A 228 1.70 -5.89 3.72
N LEU A 229 2.63 -6.18 4.64
CA LEU A 229 4.08 -6.06 4.39
C LEU A 229 4.56 -7.07 3.35
N GLN A 230 4.06 -8.31 3.42
CA GLN A 230 4.34 -9.35 2.44
C GLN A 230 3.77 -9.01 1.06
N ALA A 231 2.52 -8.52 0.98
CA ALA A 231 1.91 -8.05 -0.25
C ALA A 231 2.69 -6.87 -0.86
N ALA A 232 3.24 -5.96 -0.05
CA ALA A 232 4.11 -4.89 -0.53
C ALA A 232 5.44 -5.42 -1.08
N TYR A 233 6.05 -6.42 -0.43
CA TYR A 233 7.25 -7.11 -0.93
C TYR A 233 6.97 -7.85 -2.25
N VAL A 234 5.86 -8.59 -2.35
CA VAL A 234 5.43 -9.28 -3.57
C VAL A 234 5.16 -8.28 -4.70
N SER A 235 4.47 -7.16 -4.41
CA SER A 235 4.27 -6.06 -5.38
C SER A 235 5.61 -5.55 -5.92
N LYS A 236 6.56 -5.26 -5.01
CA LYS A 236 7.89 -4.78 -5.39
C LYS A 236 8.69 -5.83 -6.17
N VAL A 237 8.52 -7.13 -5.89
CA VAL A 237 9.09 -8.22 -6.70
C VAL A 237 8.48 -8.21 -8.11
N ILE A 238 7.16 -8.14 -8.24
CA ILE A 238 6.46 -8.08 -9.53
C ILE A 238 6.92 -6.86 -10.33
N ASP A 239 6.86 -5.65 -9.76
CA ASP A 239 7.33 -4.40 -10.40
C ASP A 239 8.79 -4.48 -10.90
N THR A 240 9.60 -5.31 -10.24
CA THR A 240 11.02 -5.50 -10.55
C THR A 240 11.25 -6.42 -11.76
N VAL A 241 10.30 -7.30 -12.11
CA VAL A 241 10.48 -8.32 -13.17
C VAL A 241 9.33 -8.47 -14.17
N ASN A 242 8.20 -7.77 -14.01
CA ASN A 242 7.00 -7.94 -14.84
C ASN A 242 7.23 -7.68 -16.35
N ASP A 243 8.22 -6.89 -16.73
CA ASP A 243 8.57 -6.65 -18.14
C ASP A 243 9.44 -7.75 -18.76
N LEU A 244 9.78 -8.82 -18.05
CA LEU A 244 10.66 -9.91 -18.49
C LEU A 244 9.85 -11.17 -18.83
N ASP A 245 10.10 -11.78 -20.00
CA ASP A 245 9.30 -12.93 -20.50
C ASP A 245 9.51 -14.24 -19.74
N ASN A 246 10.61 -14.34 -19.00
CA ASN A 246 11.12 -15.62 -18.50
C ASN A 246 10.74 -15.90 -17.04
N VAL A 247 9.68 -15.27 -16.54
CA VAL A 247 9.25 -15.34 -15.14
C VAL A 247 8.10 -16.32 -14.95
N LEU A 248 8.18 -17.09 -13.88
CA LEU A 248 7.06 -17.73 -13.18
C LEU A 248 7.18 -17.30 -11.71
N TYR A 249 6.06 -17.23 -10.98
CA TYR A 249 6.10 -17.02 -9.52
C TYR A 249 5.84 -18.33 -8.79
N GLU A 250 6.44 -18.47 -7.62
CA GLU A 250 6.24 -19.59 -6.70
C GLU A 250 6.03 -19.02 -5.32
N ILE A 251 4.88 -19.33 -4.70
CA ILE A 251 4.48 -18.69 -3.44
C ILE A 251 5.47 -19.01 -2.33
N CYS A 252 5.55 -20.28 -1.94
CA CYS A 252 6.44 -20.75 -0.89
C CYS A 252 7.06 -22.09 -1.27
N ASN A 253 8.31 -22.31 -0.84
CA ASN A 253 8.90 -23.63 -0.76
C ASN A 253 8.70 -24.17 0.67
N GLU A 254 8.02 -25.31 0.81
CA GLU A 254 7.93 -26.07 2.06
C GLU A 254 7.44 -25.26 3.27
N CYS A 255 6.47 -24.36 3.04
CA CYS A 255 5.70 -23.74 4.12
C CYS A 255 4.99 -24.79 4.98
N GLY A 256 4.66 -24.45 6.23
CA GLY A 256 3.89 -25.35 7.11
C GLY A 256 2.41 -25.38 6.71
N THR A 257 1.69 -26.47 7.03
CA THR A 257 0.29 -26.70 6.63
C THR A 257 -0.73 -25.65 7.10
N SER A 258 -0.36 -24.76 8.03
CA SER A 258 -1.15 -23.58 8.39
C SER A 258 -1.19 -22.51 7.29
N SER A 259 -0.34 -22.60 6.25
CA SER A 259 -0.20 -21.58 5.21
C SER A 259 -1.22 -21.62 4.09
N LEU A 260 -1.91 -22.75 3.86
CA LEU A 260 -2.76 -22.96 2.69
C LEU A 260 -3.72 -21.80 2.35
N GLN A 261 -4.35 -21.20 3.36
CA GLN A 261 -5.25 -20.04 3.17
C GLN A 261 -4.49 -18.78 2.71
N TRP A 262 -3.31 -18.55 3.28
CA TRP A 262 -2.43 -17.43 2.93
C TRP A 262 -1.78 -17.64 1.57
N GLU A 263 -1.40 -18.87 1.20
CA GLU A 263 -0.92 -19.17 -0.16
C GLU A 263 -2.01 -18.97 -1.21
N THR A 264 -3.23 -19.42 -0.92
CA THR A 264 -4.41 -19.17 -1.76
C THR A 264 -4.65 -17.67 -1.95
N TYR A 265 -4.49 -16.87 -0.88
CA TYR A 265 -4.54 -15.41 -0.96
C TYR A 265 -3.41 -14.85 -1.84
N MET A 266 -2.16 -15.30 -1.68
CA MET A 266 -1.02 -14.83 -2.47
C MET A 266 -1.17 -15.16 -3.97
N VAL A 267 -1.68 -16.35 -4.33
CA VAL A 267 -2.01 -16.68 -5.73
C VAL A 267 -3.03 -15.71 -6.31
N ALA A 268 -4.11 -15.43 -5.56
CA ALA A 268 -5.14 -14.49 -6.00
C ALA A 268 -4.60 -13.05 -6.08
N PHE A 269 -3.76 -12.65 -5.14
CA PHE A 269 -3.13 -11.33 -5.08
C PHE A 269 -2.23 -11.08 -6.30
N ILE A 270 -1.30 -11.99 -6.61
CA ILE A 270 -0.39 -11.86 -7.76
C ILE A 270 -1.18 -11.75 -9.07
N LYS A 271 -2.16 -12.64 -9.27
CA LYS A 271 -3.02 -12.63 -10.47
C LYS A 271 -3.82 -11.34 -10.60
N ALA A 272 -4.33 -10.80 -9.49
CA ALA A 272 -5.05 -9.53 -9.50
C ALA A 272 -4.12 -8.32 -9.74
N TYR A 273 -2.90 -8.36 -9.21
CA TYR A 273 -1.90 -7.30 -9.37
C TYR A 273 -1.39 -7.24 -10.82
N GLU A 274 -1.00 -8.38 -11.40
CA GLU A 274 -0.54 -8.45 -12.80
C GLU A 274 -1.66 -8.25 -13.85
N ALA A 275 -2.94 -8.38 -13.48
CA ALA A 275 -4.05 -8.12 -14.40
C ALA A 275 -4.05 -6.67 -14.95
N GLY A 276 -3.48 -5.72 -14.22
CA GLY A 276 -3.30 -4.32 -14.65
C GLY A 276 -1.94 -3.99 -15.27
N LEU A 277 -1.04 -4.97 -15.41
CA LEU A 277 0.34 -4.77 -15.86
C LEU A 277 0.60 -5.30 -17.28
N ALA A 278 1.83 -5.10 -17.77
CA ALA A 278 2.19 -5.35 -19.17
C ALA A 278 2.24 -6.85 -19.53
N LYS A 279 2.56 -7.71 -18.55
CA LYS A 279 2.58 -9.16 -18.68
C LYS A 279 1.90 -9.83 -17.50
N GLN A 280 1.50 -11.08 -17.71
CA GLN A 280 0.89 -11.95 -16.71
C GLN A 280 1.65 -13.27 -16.76
N HIS A 281 2.21 -13.68 -15.62
CA HIS A 281 3.09 -14.84 -15.50
C HIS A 281 2.39 -16.01 -14.79
N PRO A 282 2.80 -17.26 -15.03
CA PRO A 282 2.26 -18.40 -14.31
C PRO A 282 2.59 -18.33 -12.82
N VAL A 283 1.59 -18.49 -11.97
CA VAL A 283 1.74 -18.54 -10.51
C VAL A 283 1.63 -19.97 -10.03
N GLY A 284 2.59 -20.45 -9.25
CA GLY A 284 2.68 -21.81 -8.77
C GLY A 284 2.67 -21.96 -7.26
N MET A 285 2.22 -23.12 -6.80
CA MET A 285 2.31 -23.56 -5.41
C MET A 285 3.12 -24.85 -5.33
N THR A 286 3.90 -24.99 -4.27
CA THR A 286 4.52 -26.26 -3.90
C THR A 286 3.85 -26.77 -2.64
N VAL A 287 3.85 -28.09 -2.44
CA VAL A 287 3.13 -28.69 -1.31
C VAL A 287 3.81 -28.35 0.02
N GLU A 288 2.98 -28.17 1.05
CA GLU A 288 3.43 -27.84 2.39
C GLU A 288 4.26 -28.98 3.00
N TRP A 289 5.25 -28.62 3.81
CA TRP A 289 6.06 -29.59 4.54
C TRP A 289 6.39 -29.06 5.95
N PRO A 290 6.29 -29.90 7.01
CA PRO A 290 5.88 -31.30 6.99
C PRO A 290 4.35 -31.47 6.87
N GLY A 291 3.94 -32.53 6.17
CA GLY A 291 2.56 -33.04 6.23
C GLY A 291 1.53 -32.39 5.31
N GLY A 292 1.94 -31.63 4.29
CA GLY A 292 1.04 -31.14 3.24
C GLY A 292 0.50 -32.25 2.33
N SER A 293 -0.57 -31.91 1.62
CA SER A 293 -1.35 -32.85 0.81
C SER A 293 -1.34 -32.44 -0.65
N ASN A 294 -1.05 -33.38 -1.55
CA ASN A 294 -1.08 -33.13 -2.99
C ASN A 294 -2.46 -32.61 -3.46
N ASN A 295 -3.56 -33.02 -2.81
CA ASN A 295 -4.89 -32.51 -3.14
C ASN A 295 -5.02 -30.99 -2.96
N ASP A 296 -4.27 -30.40 -2.03
CA ASP A 296 -4.40 -28.99 -1.68
C ASP A 296 -3.77 -28.13 -2.79
N VAL A 297 -2.57 -28.51 -3.26
CA VAL A 297 -1.98 -27.88 -4.46
C VAL A 297 -2.78 -28.15 -5.73
N PHE A 298 -3.25 -29.39 -5.97
CA PHE A 298 -4.04 -29.72 -7.18
C PHE A 298 -5.40 -29.01 -7.23
N SER A 299 -6.05 -28.77 -6.09
CA SER A 299 -7.32 -28.04 -6.01
C SER A 299 -7.18 -26.51 -5.98
N SER A 300 -5.95 -26.00 -5.79
CA SER A 300 -5.66 -24.57 -5.76
C SER A 300 -5.97 -23.83 -7.08
N ASN A 301 -5.94 -22.49 -7.04
CA ASN A 301 -6.03 -21.65 -8.24
C ASN A 301 -4.68 -21.41 -8.95
N ALA A 302 -3.61 -22.11 -8.56
CA ALA A 302 -2.30 -22.01 -9.20
C ALA A 302 -2.32 -22.55 -10.65
N ASP A 303 -1.47 -22.00 -11.52
CA ASP A 303 -1.31 -22.44 -12.92
C ASP A 303 -0.41 -23.67 -13.03
N TRP A 304 0.52 -23.83 -12.09
CA TRP A 304 1.36 -25.01 -11.93
C TRP A 304 1.52 -25.45 -10.48
N VAL A 305 1.89 -26.71 -10.28
CA VAL A 305 2.04 -27.32 -8.95
C VAL A 305 3.27 -28.22 -8.86
N SER A 306 3.89 -28.28 -7.68
CA SER A 306 4.89 -29.30 -7.31
C SER A 306 4.35 -30.20 -6.17
N PRO A 307 4.07 -31.49 -6.43
CA PRO A 307 3.66 -32.46 -5.42
C PRO A 307 4.84 -33.07 -4.65
N ASN A 308 4.55 -33.73 -3.52
CA ASN A 308 5.52 -34.50 -2.73
C ASN A 308 5.60 -35.97 -3.20
N ASP A 309 6.27 -36.81 -2.42
CA ASP A 309 6.51 -38.24 -2.67
C ASP A 309 5.25 -39.12 -2.67
N ALA A 310 4.12 -38.63 -2.14
CA ALA A 310 2.85 -39.37 -2.06
C ALA A 310 2.25 -39.67 -3.44
N ASP A 311 1.15 -40.43 -3.46
CA ASP A 311 0.38 -40.81 -4.67
C ASP A 311 1.19 -41.48 -5.81
N GLY A 312 2.41 -41.96 -5.50
CA GLY A 312 3.32 -42.64 -6.41
C GLY A 312 4.43 -41.75 -7.00
N TYR A 313 4.41 -40.43 -6.80
CA TYR A 313 5.32 -39.48 -7.44
C TYR A 313 6.82 -39.80 -7.24
N ALA A 314 7.20 -40.41 -6.12
CA ALA A 314 8.59 -40.83 -5.87
C ALA A 314 9.09 -42.06 -6.63
N ASN A 315 8.24 -42.87 -7.27
CA ASN A 315 8.67 -44.15 -7.89
C ASN A 315 7.97 -44.50 -9.20
N ASP A 316 6.67 -44.28 -9.30
CA ASP A 316 5.88 -44.41 -10.52
C ASP A 316 4.84 -43.28 -10.53
N PRO A 317 5.22 -42.07 -10.97
CA PRO A 317 4.33 -40.93 -10.93
C PRO A 317 3.07 -41.16 -11.76
N PRO A 318 1.89 -40.70 -11.31
CA PRO A 318 0.66 -40.79 -12.10
C PRO A 318 0.81 -40.03 -13.42
N ALA A 319 0.10 -40.49 -14.45
CA ALA A 319 0.03 -39.77 -15.71
C ALA A 319 -0.73 -38.45 -15.51
N ALA A 320 -0.13 -37.33 -15.87
CA ALA A 320 -0.80 -36.03 -15.82
C ALA A 320 -2.08 -36.10 -16.66
N ASP A 321 -3.20 -35.67 -16.09
CA ASP A 321 -4.52 -35.61 -16.74
C ASP A 321 -4.69 -34.30 -17.55
N GLY A 322 -3.89 -33.28 -17.26
CA GLY A 322 -3.93 -31.96 -17.87
C GLY A 322 -4.86 -30.97 -17.17
N THR A 323 -5.27 -31.24 -15.92
CA THR A 323 -5.94 -30.27 -15.05
C THR A 323 -4.99 -29.15 -14.58
N LYS A 324 -3.71 -29.49 -14.41
CA LYS A 324 -2.61 -28.57 -14.04
C LYS A 324 -1.37 -28.86 -14.88
N VAL A 325 -0.50 -27.85 -15.00
CA VAL A 325 0.92 -28.08 -15.33
C VAL A 325 1.60 -28.60 -14.07
N VAL A 326 2.15 -29.81 -14.12
CA VAL A 326 2.84 -30.41 -12.97
C VAL A 326 4.35 -30.33 -13.19
N ILE A 327 5.05 -29.81 -12.18
CA ILE A 327 6.51 -29.83 -12.10
C ILE A 327 6.86 -30.92 -11.09
N SER A 328 7.45 -32.02 -11.57
CA SER A 328 8.07 -33.01 -10.68
C SER A 328 9.34 -32.39 -10.15
N ASP A 329 9.36 -32.09 -8.85
CA ASP A 329 10.47 -31.43 -8.18
C ASP A 329 11.11 -32.37 -7.17
N THR A 330 12.40 -32.67 -7.34
CA THR A 330 13.11 -33.57 -6.44
C THR A 330 13.30 -32.99 -5.03
N ASP A 331 13.17 -31.68 -4.83
CA ASP A 331 13.20 -31.03 -3.51
C ASP A 331 12.05 -31.61 -2.64
N HIS A 332 10.82 -31.64 -3.18
CA HIS A 332 9.62 -32.13 -2.47
C HIS A 332 9.47 -33.66 -2.48
N ILE A 333 10.10 -34.33 -3.44
CA ILE A 333 9.99 -35.79 -3.62
C ILE A 333 11.11 -36.54 -2.88
N TYR A 334 12.32 -35.98 -2.79
CA TYR A 334 13.49 -36.64 -2.20
C TYR A 334 14.39 -35.71 -1.33
N GLY A 335 14.11 -34.41 -1.26
CA GLY A 335 15.05 -33.39 -0.77
C GLY A 335 16.22 -33.19 -1.74
N VAL A 336 17.14 -34.16 -1.77
CA VAL A 336 18.27 -34.19 -2.72
C VAL A 336 18.42 -35.62 -3.22
N GLY A 337 17.99 -35.89 -4.46
CA GLY A 337 17.99 -37.25 -4.99
C GLY A 337 17.36 -37.39 -6.38
N GLY A 338 17.10 -38.64 -6.77
CA GLY A 338 16.64 -39.01 -8.11
C GLY A 338 17.74 -39.59 -9.00
N ASP A 339 17.33 -40.11 -10.16
CA ASP A 339 18.22 -40.67 -11.19
C ASP A 339 17.64 -40.45 -12.60
N ARG A 340 18.29 -41.02 -13.63
CA ARG A 340 17.78 -40.92 -15.01
C ARG A 340 16.45 -41.64 -15.25
N THR A 341 16.04 -42.58 -14.40
CA THR A 341 14.78 -43.31 -14.56
C THR A 341 13.61 -42.43 -14.12
N TRP A 342 13.78 -41.64 -13.07
CA TRP A 342 12.83 -40.58 -12.67
C TRP A 342 12.54 -39.63 -13.84
N VAL A 343 13.59 -39.13 -14.52
CA VAL A 343 13.48 -38.24 -15.70
C VAL A 343 12.52 -38.82 -16.74
N TRP A 344 12.77 -40.05 -17.19
CA TRP A 344 12.02 -40.64 -18.30
C TRP A 344 10.62 -41.08 -17.89
N LYS A 345 10.43 -41.57 -16.67
CA LYS A 345 9.08 -41.83 -16.11
C LYS A 345 8.27 -40.55 -16.06
N ALA A 346 8.80 -39.48 -15.47
CA ALA A 346 8.11 -38.20 -15.35
C ALA A 346 7.73 -37.61 -16.73
N VAL A 347 8.65 -37.55 -17.69
CA VAL A 347 8.38 -36.96 -19.01
C VAL A 347 7.36 -37.79 -19.81
N THR A 348 7.45 -39.12 -19.79
CA THR A 348 6.47 -39.98 -20.49
C THR A 348 5.09 -39.99 -19.82
N ARG A 349 5.03 -39.71 -18.52
CA ARG A 349 3.80 -39.43 -17.76
C ARG A 349 3.27 -38.01 -17.98
N GLY A 350 3.99 -37.15 -18.71
CA GLY A 350 3.55 -35.80 -19.08
C GLY A 350 3.88 -34.71 -18.05
N LEU A 351 4.87 -34.95 -17.20
CA LEU A 351 5.34 -34.01 -16.17
C LEU A 351 6.53 -33.17 -16.66
N ASN A 352 6.72 -32.01 -16.05
CA ASN A 352 7.92 -31.17 -16.18
C ASN A 352 8.92 -31.54 -15.08
N LEU A 353 10.16 -31.06 -15.18
CA LEU A 353 11.26 -31.50 -14.33
C LEU A 353 11.98 -30.34 -13.63
N LEU A 354 12.16 -30.46 -12.32
CA LEU A 354 13.02 -29.59 -11.51
C LEU A 354 13.89 -30.47 -10.62
N PHE A 355 15.20 -30.29 -10.66
CA PHE A 355 16.17 -31.11 -9.91
C PHE A 355 16.95 -30.26 -8.90
N MET A 356 16.78 -30.55 -7.62
CA MET A 356 17.56 -29.96 -6.53
C MET A 356 18.96 -30.59 -6.49
N ASP A 357 19.97 -29.81 -6.87
CA ASP A 357 21.32 -30.28 -7.17
C ASP A 357 22.34 -29.68 -6.18
N GLY A 358 22.90 -30.53 -5.31
CA GLY A 358 23.71 -30.11 -4.15
C GLY A 358 24.76 -31.15 -3.76
N ALA A 359 25.83 -31.26 -4.55
CA ALA A 359 26.76 -32.39 -4.45
C ALA A 359 27.89 -32.18 -3.43
N GLY A 360 27.81 -32.85 -2.28
CA GLY A 360 28.89 -32.99 -1.32
C GLY A 360 28.49 -33.85 -0.12
N SER A 361 29.41 -34.63 0.45
CA SER A 361 29.14 -35.48 1.63
C SER A 361 28.79 -34.72 2.91
N ASP A 362 28.96 -33.40 2.88
CA ASP A 362 28.81 -32.48 4.01
C ASP A 362 27.56 -31.58 3.82
N ASN A 363 26.50 -32.13 3.21
CA ASN A 363 25.10 -31.67 3.12
C ASN A 363 24.77 -30.23 2.65
N TYR A 364 25.72 -29.29 2.53
CA TYR A 364 25.45 -27.85 2.38
C TYR A 364 26.31 -27.15 1.32
N VAL A 365 26.69 -27.88 0.27
CA VAL A 365 27.50 -27.35 -0.83
C VAL A 365 26.60 -27.02 -2.03
N SER A 366 26.41 -25.72 -2.29
CA SER A 366 25.66 -25.25 -3.47
C SER A 366 26.45 -25.42 -4.76
N ILE A 367 25.75 -25.37 -5.91
CA ILE A 367 26.42 -25.38 -7.23
C ILE A 367 27.52 -24.30 -7.28
N ALA A 368 28.67 -24.64 -7.87
CA ALA A 368 29.85 -23.80 -7.97
C ALA A 368 30.53 -23.38 -6.64
N SER A 369 30.11 -23.92 -5.48
CA SER A 369 30.86 -23.78 -4.23
C SER A 369 32.13 -24.65 -4.19
N PRO A 370 33.18 -24.23 -3.46
CA PRO A 370 34.36 -25.07 -3.23
C PRO A 370 33.98 -26.40 -2.54
N GLY A 371 34.24 -27.51 -3.21
CA GLY A 371 33.87 -28.86 -2.75
C GLY A 371 32.68 -29.50 -3.48
N TRP A 372 32.02 -28.78 -4.41
CA TRP A 372 30.89 -29.33 -5.17
C TRP A 372 31.33 -30.48 -6.08
N ASN A 373 30.82 -31.69 -5.85
CA ASN A 373 31.14 -32.86 -6.68
C ASN A 373 30.30 -32.89 -7.96
N THR A 374 30.72 -32.13 -8.97
CA THR A 374 30.13 -32.12 -10.33
C THR A 374 30.08 -33.49 -11.00
N ASN A 375 30.90 -34.44 -10.53
CA ASN A 375 31.24 -35.67 -11.24
C ASN A 375 30.56 -36.91 -10.65
N ASP A 376 29.55 -36.76 -9.79
CA ASP A 376 28.72 -37.90 -9.39
C ASP A 376 28.09 -38.55 -10.65
N PRO A 377 28.36 -39.84 -10.93
CA PRO A 377 27.94 -40.46 -12.17
C PRO A 377 26.42 -40.62 -12.28
N VAL A 378 25.69 -40.69 -11.16
CA VAL A 378 24.22 -40.76 -11.16
C VAL A 378 23.66 -39.41 -11.59
N TRP A 379 24.13 -38.32 -10.99
CA TRP A 379 23.60 -36.97 -11.27
C TRP A 379 24.11 -36.39 -12.60
N VAL A 380 25.32 -36.72 -13.04
CA VAL A 380 25.76 -36.44 -14.41
C VAL A 380 24.84 -37.13 -15.42
N SER A 381 24.49 -38.40 -15.18
CA SER A 381 23.55 -39.13 -16.04
C SER A 381 22.14 -38.53 -15.99
N LEU A 382 21.63 -38.18 -14.79
CA LEU A 382 20.34 -37.52 -14.60
C LEU A 382 20.24 -36.21 -15.41
N ARG A 383 21.18 -35.27 -15.19
CA ARG A 383 21.19 -33.96 -15.86
C ARG A 383 21.24 -34.08 -17.39
N ALA A 384 22.07 -34.99 -17.91
CA ALA A 384 22.16 -35.26 -19.33
C ALA A 384 20.84 -35.80 -19.89
N ASN A 385 20.16 -36.70 -19.17
CA ASN A 385 18.87 -37.24 -19.58
C ASN A 385 17.74 -36.20 -19.57
N MET A 386 17.75 -35.22 -18.65
CA MET A 386 16.83 -34.07 -18.72
C MET A 386 17.03 -33.30 -20.03
N GLY A 387 18.29 -33.06 -20.39
CA GLY A 387 18.66 -32.44 -21.67
C GLY A 387 18.26 -33.26 -22.90
N TYR A 388 18.37 -34.58 -22.85
CA TYR A 388 17.91 -35.48 -23.92
C TYR A 388 16.38 -35.47 -24.04
N ALA A 389 15.66 -35.57 -22.93
CA ALA A 389 14.19 -35.53 -22.90
C ALA A 389 13.65 -34.21 -23.46
N ARG A 390 14.30 -33.07 -23.14
CA ARG A 390 14.01 -31.77 -23.76
C ARG A 390 14.24 -31.79 -25.27
N ALA A 391 15.35 -32.36 -25.75
CA ALA A 391 15.64 -32.45 -27.18
C ALA A 391 14.62 -33.32 -27.96
N TYR A 392 14.15 -34.43 -27.38
CA TYR A 392 13.09 -35.25 -27.99
C TYR A 392 11.75 -34.52 -28.01
N THR A 393 11.32 -33.95 -26.88
CA THR A 393 10.04 -33.23 -26.78
C THR A 393 10.00 -31.96 -27.65
N GLN A 394 11.14 -31.35 -27.95
CA GLN A 394 11.25 -30.26 -28.94
C GLN A 394 11.16 -30.71 -30.41
N ALA A 395 11.53 -31.96 -30.70
CA ALA A 395 11.50 -32.54 -32.05
C ALA A 395 10.15 -33.14 -32.43
N MET A 396 9.32 -33.46 -31.42
CA MET A 396 7.96 -33.97 -31.53
C MET A 396 6.92 -32.84 -31.59
N ASP A 397 5.73 -33.13 -32.10
CA ASP A 397 4.54 -32.32 -31.84
C ASP A 397 4.02 -32.57 -30.41
N LEU A 398 4.71 -31.98 -29.43
CA LEU A 398 4.36 -32.09 -28.01
C LEU A 398 2.92 -31.60 -27.73
N THR A 399 2.37 -30.70 -28.54
CA THR A 399 0.99 -30.21 -28.41
C THR A 399 -0.04 -31.28 -28.79
N ALA A 400 0.23 -32.12 -29.80
CA ALA A 400 -0.63 -33.26 -30.14
C ALA A 400 -0.42 -34.50 -29.26
N THR A 401 0.72 -34.65 -28.60
CA THR A 401 1.02 -35.84 -27.78
C THR A 401 0.28 -35.88 -26.44
N ARG A 402 0.02 -37.10 -25.93
CA ARG A 402 -0.50 -37.35 -24.57
C ARG A 402 0.22 -38.57 -23.96
N PRO A 403 0.23 -38.71 -22.62
CA PRO A 403 0.60 -39.97 -21.97
C PRO A 403 -0.34 -41.09 -22.44
N ARG A 404 0.23 -42.21 -22.94
CA ARG A 404 -0.49 -43.30 -23.61
C ARG A 404 0.09 -44.68 -23.25
N SER A 405 0.11 -44.98 -21.96
CA SER A 405 0.48 -46.29 -21.41
C SER A 405 -0.30 -47.45 -22.05
N ASP A 406 -1.54 -47.21 -22.50
CA ASP A 406 -2.39 -48.18 -23.21
C ASP A 406 -1.86 -48.61 -24.59
N LEU A 407 -0.93 -47.84 -25.17
CA LEU A 407 -0.32 -48.15 -26.48
C LEU A 407 0.97 -48.97 -26.37
N THR A 408 1.45 -49.29 -25.16
CA THR A 408 2.71 -50.04 -24.99
C THR A 408 2.68 -51.03 -23.83
N SER A 409 3.39 -52.15 -23.97
CA SER A 409 3.69 -53.03 -22.83
C SER A 409 4.90 -52.59 -22.01
N ALA A 410 5.49 -51.42 -22.30
CA ALA A 410 6.57 -50.81 -21.53
C ALA A 410 6.06 -49.82 -20.46
N GLU A 411 4.73 -49.67 -20.32
CA GLU A 411 4.01 -48.78 -19.38
C GLU A 411 4.21 -47.26 -19.59
N TYR A 412 5.37 -46.83 -20.06
CA TYR A 412 5.78 -45.42 -20.16
C TYR A 412 5.81 -44.96 -21.62
N ALA A 413 4.80 -44.22 -22.07
CA ALA A 413 4.76 -43.67 -23.43
C ALA A 413 4.07 -42.31 -23.54
N LEU A 414 4.63 -41.46 -24.39
CA LEU A 414 4.08 -40.18 -24.84
C LEU A 414 3.85 -40.26 -26.35
N ALA A 415 2.60 -40.16 -26.82
CA ALA A 415 2.27 -40.44 -28.22
C ALA A 415 1.12 -39.59 -28.80
N SER A 416 1.11 -39.41 -30.11
CA SER A 416 0.12 -38.65 -30.90
C SER A 416 -0.54 -39.50 -32.02
N PRO A 417 -1.11 -40.70 -31.71
CA PRO A 417 -1.56 -41.67 -32.72
C PRO A 417 -2.69 -41.18 -33.62
N THR A 418 -3.40 -40.11 -33.24
CA THR A 418 -4.48 -39.49 -34.04
C THR A 418 -4.00 -38.30 -34.88
N SER A 419 -2.70 -37.96 -34.84
CA SER A 419 -2.12 -36.91 -35.68
C SER A 419 -1.95 -37.36 -37.13
N SER A 420 -1.95 -36.40 -38.07
CA SER A 420 -1.57 -36.63 -39.47
C SER A 420 -0.10 -37.05 -39.63
N THR A 421 0.74 -36.71 -38.65
CA THR A 421 2.12 -37.19 -38.49
C THR A 421 2.23 -37.88 -37.13
N PRO A 422 1.84 -39.16 -37.01
CA PRO A 422 1.83 -39.86 -35.72
C PRO A 422 3.25 -40.09 -35.22
N GLU A 423 3.47 -39.78 -33.95
CA GLU A 423 4.76 -39.92 -33.26
C GLU A 423 4.58 -40.64 -31.92
N TYR A 424 5.59 -41.43 -31.54
CA TYR A 424 5.61 -42.19 -30.28
C TYR A 424 6.99 -42.08 -29.64
N LEU A 425 7.03 -41.73 -28.36
CA LEU A 425 8.22 -41.75 -27.51
C LEU A 425 7.93 -42.68 -26.33
N VAL A 426 8.62 -43.81 -26.27
CA VAL A 426 8.39 -44.89 -25.29
C VAL A 426 9.64 -45.08 -24.45
N TYR A 427 9.50 -45.07 -23.12
CA TYR A 427 10.56 -45.45 -22.20
C TYR A 427 10.38 -46.90 -21.75
N PHE A 428 11.48 -47.63 -21.66
CA PHE A 428 11.51 -49.03 -21.29
C PHE A 428 12.57 -49.25 -20.20
N VAL A 429 12.13 -49.78 -19.06
CA VAL A 429 12.96 -49.99 -17.86
C VAL A 429 13.60 -51.39 -17.82
N GLY A 430 13.25 -52.27 -18.77
CA GLY A 430 13.82 -53.62 -18.87
C GLY A 430 15.20 -53.63 -19.54
N ASP A 431 15.94 -54.75 -19.37
CA ASP A 431 17.33 -54.87 -19.79
C ASP A 431 17.51 -55.36 -21.24
N THR A 432 16.88 -56.47 -21.62
CA THR A 432 17.02 -57.08 -22.98
C THR A 432 15.74 -57.74 -23.51
N SER A 433 14.63 -57.68 -22.77
CA SER A 433 13.34 -58.20 -23.22
C SER A 433 12.69 -57.31 -24.28
N SER A 434 11.92 -57.93 -25.17
CA SER A 434 11.09 -57.18 -26.13
C SER A 434 9.86 -56.61 -25.45
N PHE A 435 9.45 -55.40 -25.84
CA PHE A 435 8.15 -54.82 -25.50
C PHE A 435 7.34 -54.54 -26.76
N ASN A 436 6.03 -54.42 -26.62
CA ASN A 436 5.11 -54.16 -27.73
C ASN A 436 4.69 -52.68 -27.77
N VAL A 437 4.51 -52.14 -28.97
CA VAL A 437 3.87 -50.84 -29.24
C VAL A 437 2.73 -51.04 -30.24
N ASN A 438 1.57 -50.46 -29.95
CA ASN A 438 0.37 -50.57 -30.76
C ASN A 438 0.33 -49.48 -31.85
N LEU A 439 0.73 -49.85 -33.07
CA LEU A 439 0.69 -48.99 -34.26
C LEU A 439 -0.52 -49.31 -35.17
N SER A 440 -1.53 -50.02 -34.65
CA SER A 440 -2.62 -50.57 -35.46
C SER A 440 -3.49 -49.53 -36.15
N SER A 441 -3.58 -48.32 -35.58
CA SER A 441 -4.33 -47.19 -36.12
C SER A 441 -3.62 -46.43 -37.26
N ASN A 442 -2.35 -46.72 -37.54
CA ASN A 442 -1.51 -45.86 -38.36
C ASN A 442 -0.80 -46.64 -39.47
N LEU A 443 -1.08 -46.31 -40.73
CA LEU A 443 -0.55 -47.00 -41.91
C LEU A 443 0.70 -46.29 -42.45
N GLY A 444 1.66 -47.08 -42.95
CA GLY A 444 2.93 -46.61 -43.53
C GLY A 444 4.16 -47.05 -42.73
N PRO A 445 5.38 -46.89 -43.28
CA PRO A 445 6.61 -47.18 -42.56
C PRO A 445 6.88 -46.13 -41.48
N PHE A 446 7.27 -46.57 -40.29
CA PHE A 446 7.80 -45.72 -39.22
C PHE A 446 9.32 -45.87 -39.16
N ALA A 447 10.04 -44.77 -39.33
CA ALA A 447 11.45 -44.65 -38.97
C ALA A 447 11.61 -44.88 -37.45
N VAL A 448 12.67 -45.58 -37.08
CA VAL A 448 12.94 -46.02 -35.71
C VAL A 448 14.25 -45.40 -35.21
N GLU A 449 14.23 -44.75 -34.05
CA GLU A 449 15.42 -44.29 -33.34
C GLU A 449 15.42 -44.81 -31.89
N TRP A 450 16.56 -45.31 -31.43
CA TRP A 450 16.80 -45.70 -30.05
C TRP A 450 17.78 -44.74 -29.39
N LEU A 451 17.46 -44.24 -28.20
CA LEU A 451 18.41 -43.60 -27.29
C LEU A 451 18.76 -44.58 -26.16
N ASN A 452 20.04 -44.74 -25.87
CA ASN A 452 20.55 -45.35 -24.65
C ASN A 452 20.69 -44.27 -23.56
N PRO A 453 19.84 -44.25 -22.51
CA PRO A 453 19.87 -43.23 -21.45
C PRO A 453 21.17 -43.22 -20.64
N ALA A 454 21.84 -44.36 -20.48
CA ALA A 454 23.08 -44.45 -19.72
C ALA A 454 24.28 -43.76 -20.42
N THR A 455 24.27 -43.65 -21.75
CA THR A 455 25.41 -43.15 -22.55
C THR A 455 25.09 -41.95 -23.45
N GLY A 456 23.80 -41.66 -23.69
CA GLY A 456 23.36 -40.66 -24.66
C GLY A 456 23.48 -41.10 -26.13
N ALA A 457 23.92 -42.32 -26.39
CA ALA A 457 24.09 -42.82 -27.76
C ALA A 457 22.74 -43.00 -28.46
N LYS A 458 22.64 -42.49 -29.69
CA LYS A 458 21.50 -42.67 -30.59
C LYS A 458 21.82 -43.72 -31.66
N THR A 459 20.89 -44.65 -31.89
CA THR A 459 21.01 -45.74 -32.87
C THR A 459 19.74 -45.83 -33.70
N ALA A 460 19.87 -45.68 -35.03
CA ALA A 460 18.76 -45.92 -35.94
C ALA A 460 18.41 -47.42 -36.00
N GLY A 461 17.12 -47.74 -35.90
CA GLY A 461 16.58 -49.06 -36.18
C GLY A 461 16.18 -49.22 -37.65
N ALA A 462 15.74 -50.42 -38.03
CA ALA A 462 15.09 -50.63 -39.32
C ALA A 462 13.65 -50.11 -39.28
N ASP A 463 13.18 -49.51 -40.38
CA ASP A 463 11.80 -49.00 -40.50
C ASP A 463 10.77 -50.10 -40.24
N VAL A 464 9.74 -49.77 -39.45
CA VAL A 464 8.66 -50.68 -39.07
C VAL A 464 7.35 -50.24 -39.70
N VAL A 465 6.77 -51.07 -40.57
CA VAL A 465 5.44 -50.79 -41.14
C VAL A 465 4.38 -50.84 -40.04
N GLY A 466 3.56 -49.79 -39.92
CA GLY A 466 2.44 -49.72 -38.98
C GLY A 466 1.28 -50.68 -39.34
N GLY A 467 0.07 -50.36 -38.89
CA GLY A 467 -1.15 -51.14 -39.14
C GLY A 467 -1.27 -52.42 -38.31
N ALA A 468 -0.40 -52.63 -37.33
CA ALA A 468 -0.50 -53.71 -36.34
C ALA A 468 0.22 -53.36 -35.03
N VAL A 469 0.06 -54.20 -34.01
CA VAL A 469 0.97 -54.23 -32.86
C VAL A 469 2.34 -54.73 -33.31
N ARG A 470 3.41 -54.06 -32.86
CA ARG A 470 4.79 -54.34 -33.23
C ARG A 470 5.65 -54.55 -31.99
N SER A 471 6.56 -55.52 -32.08
CA SER A 471 7.48 -55.87 -30.99
C SER A 471 8.83 -55.22 -31.25
N PHE A 472 9.42 -54.64 -30.20
CA PHE A 472 10.67 -53.89 -30.24
C PHE A 472 11.61 -54.40 -29.15
N THR A 473 12.88 -54.59 -29.51
CA THR A 473 13.95 -54.99 -28.58
C THR A 473 15.06 -53.94 -28.66
N PRO A 474 15.52 -53.36 -27.53
CA PRO A 474 16.65 -52.44 -27.53
C PRO A 474 17.92 -53.06 -28.13
N PRO A 475 18.72 -52.32 -28.92
CA PRO A 475 19.96 -52.83 -29.51
C PRO A 475 21.16 -52.84 -28.53
N PHE A 476 20.90 -52.68 -27.24
CA PHE A 476 21.87 -52.58 -26.13
C PHE A 476 21.22 -53.06 -24.83
N SER A 477 22.03 -53.34 -23.81
CA SER A 477 21.57 -53.66 -22.46
C SER A 477 21.18 -52.42 -21.66
N GLY A 478 20.32 -52.61 -20.66
CA GLY A 478 19.79 -51.57 -19.78
C GLY A 478 18.57 -50.86 -20.35
N ASP A 479 18.15 -49.82 -19.62
CA ASP A 479 16.98 -49.01 -19.97
C ASP A 479 17.13 -48.35 -21.34
N ALA A 480 16.01 -48.09 -22.02
CA ALA A 480 15.98 -47.65 -23.41
C ALA A 480 14.84 -46.65 -23.66
N VAL A 481 15.08 -45.70 -24.56
CA VAL A 481 14.02 -44.84 -25.12
C VAL A 481 13.89 -45.11 -26.61
N LEU A 482 12.67 -45.41 -27.05
CA LEU A 482 12.30 -45.66 -28.43
C LEU A 482 11.51 -44.47 -28.98
N TYR A 483 11.91 -43.97 -30.14
CA TYR A 483 11.22 -42.91 -30.87
C TYR A 483 10.80 -43.40 -32.27
N LEU A 484 9.53 -43.21 -32.63
CA LEU A 484 8.93 -43.67 -33.90
C LEU A 484 8.27 -42.50 -34.65
N LYS A 485 8.53 -42.40 -35.97
CA LYS A 485 7.97 -41.33 -36.84
C LYS A 485 7.75 -41.80 -38.29
N LEU A 486 6.64 -41.41 -38.92
CA LEU A 486 6.22 -41.90 -40.25
C LEU A 486 7.13 -41.47 -41.44
N ALA A 487 7.29 -42.34 -42.44
CA ALA A 487 8.09 -42.18 -43.68
C ALA A 487 7.29 -42.54 -44.98
N SER A 488 7.88 -42.33 -46.17
CA SER A 488 7.18 -42.32 -47.50
C SER A 488 7.30 -43.63 -48.35
N ALA A 489 6.45 -43.82 -49.38
CA ALA A 489 6.09 -45.13 -49.98
C ALA A 489 6.17 -45.24 -51.55
N PRO A 490 6.09 -46.45 -52.16
CA PRO A 490 6.45 -46.68 -53.58
C PRO A 490 5.31 -46.81 -54.62
N ASP A 491 5.71 -46.47 -55.85
CA ASP A 491 5.00 -46.61 -57.14
C ASP A 491 4.63 -48.08 -57.48
N THR A 492 3.48 -48.46 -58.05
CA THR A 492 2.16 -47.81 -58.27
C THR A 492 1.89 -46.85 -59.47
N GLN A 493 2.57 -46.98 -60.62
CA GLN A 493 2.30 -46.12 -61.80
C GLN A 493 1.02 -46.47 -62.58
N ASN A 494 -0.08 -45.82 -62.20
CA ASN A 494 -1.23 -45.63 -63.08
C ASN A 494 -0.84 -44.80 -64.32
N PRO A 495 -1.64 -44.82 -65.40
CA PRO A 495 -1.48 -43.83 -66.47
C PRO A 495 -1.49 -42.39 -65.91
N THR A 496 -1.00 -41.43 -66.67
CA THR A 496 -1.25 -40.02 -66.40
C THR A 496 -2.46 -39.56 -67.20
N ILE A 497 -3.37 -38.85 -66.56
CA ILE A 497 -4.45 -38.09 -67.23
C ILE A 497 -4.54 -36.72 -66.58
N ALA A 498 -4.63 -35.70 -67.40
CA ALA A 498 -4.76 -34.31 -66.98
C ALA A 498 -5.93 -33.67 -67.73
N ILE A 499 -6.82 -33.02 -66.98
CA ILE A 499 -7.81 -32.10 -67.53
C ILE A 499 -7.11 -30.75 -67.67
N THR A 500 -7.22 -30.11 -68.83
CA THR A 500 -6.58 -28.81 -69.13
C THR A 500 -7.58 -27.72 -69.50
N THR A 501 -8.85 -28.08 -69.69
CA THR A 501 -9.95 -27.16 -70.02
C THR A 501 -11.19 -27.62 -69.25
N PRO A 502 -11.94 -26.73 -68.58
CA PRO A 502 -11.78 -25.26 -68.54
C PRO A 502 -10.60 -24.78 -67.69
N THR A 503 -10.00 -25.65 -66.88
CA THR A 503 -8.85 -25.36 -66.01
C THR A 503 -7.95 -26.58 -65.88
N GLY A 504 -6.72 -26.36 -65.42
CA GLY A 504 -5.80 -27.42 -64.98
C GLY A 504 -5.89 -27.78 -63.49
N THR A 505 -6.78 -27.11 -62.74
CA THR A 505 -7.05 -27.39 -61.32
C THR A 505 -8.07 -28.52 -61.14
N SER A 506 -8.05 -29.21 -60.00
CA SER A 506 -8.99 -30.30 -59.67
C SER A 506 -10.41 -29.82 -59.33
N THR A 507 -10.59 -28.50 -59.12
CA THR A 507 -11.88 -27.84 -58.95
C THR A 507 -12.05 -26.72 -59.96
N PHE A 508 -13.30 -26.45 -60.31
CA PHE A 508 -13.70 -25.27 -61.09
C PHE A 508 -15.03 -24.74 -60.55
N LEU A 509 -15.09 -23.45 -60.21
CA LEU A 509 -16.32 -22.80 -59.78
C LEU A 509 -16.82 -21.88 -60.90
N THR A 510 -18.12 -21.84 -61.08
CA THR A 510 -18.76 -20.94 -62.05
C THR A 510 -20.19 -20.63 -61.64
N ASN A 511 -20.61 -19.38 -61.86
CA ASN A 511 -21.99 -18.93 -61.78
C ASN A 511 -22.58 -18.56 -63.15
N THR A 512 -21.80 -18.72 -64.23
CA THR A 512 -22.06 -18.06 -65.53
C THR A 512 -22.84 -18.89 -66.56
N SER A 513 -22.79 -20.23 -66.48
CA SER A 513 -23.38 -21.12 -67.50
C SER A 513 -23.61 -22.54 -66.95
N PRO A 514 -24.76 -23.19 -67.28
CA PRO A 514 -25.02 -24.60 -66.96
C PRO A 514 -24.38 -25.58 -67.97
N LEU A 515 -23.53 -25.12 -68.88
CA LEU A 515 -22.81 -25.96 -69.85
C LEU A 515 -21.29 -25.74 -69.74
N ILE A 516 -20.52 -26.83 -69.79
CA ILE A 516 -19.06 -26.82 -69.69
C ILE A 516 -18.39 -27.69 -70.77
N THR A 517 -17.25 -27.24 -71.28
CA THR A 517 -16.41 -27.99 -72.21
C THR A 517 -15.21 -28.56 -71.47
N LEU A 518 -14.93 -29.86 -71.60
CA LEU A 518 -13.75 -30.51 -71.02
C LEU A 518 -12.78 -30.95 -72.12
N ALA A 519 -11.49 -30.74 -71.89
CA ALA A 519 -10.43 -31.28 -72.73
C ALA A 519 -9.17 -31.53 -71.90
N GLY A 520 -8.26 -32.37 -72.41
CA GLY A 520 -7.05 -32.72 -71.70
C GLY A 520 -6.13 -33.67 -72.44
N THR A 521 -5.15 -34.18 -71.71
CA THR A 521 -4.16 -35.15 -72.20
C THR A 521 -4.19 -36.41 -71.36
N ALA A 522 -3.74 -37.53 -71.94
CA ALA A 522 -3.38 -38.72 -71.18
C ALA A 522 -2.14 -39.39 -71.80
N ALA A 523 -1.23 -39.87 -70.96
CA ALA A 523 0.01 -40.50 -71.38
C ALA A 523 0.39 -41.59 -70.38
N ASP A 524 1.06 -42.63 -70.84
CA ASP A 524 1.45 -43.75 -69.99
C ASP A 524 2.74 -44.39 -70.51
N ASN A 525 3.48 -45.08 -69.62
CA ASN A 525 4.70 -45.79 -69.99
C ASN A 525 4.44 -47.04 -70.87
N ALA A 526 3.21 -47.59 -70.85
CA ALA A 526 2.73 -48.73 -71.63
C ALA A 526 1.47 -48.42 -72.49
N ALA A 527 1.20 -47.12 -72.70
CA ALA A 527 0.13 -46.52 -73.52
C ALA A 527 -1.33 -46.58 -73.00
N VAL A 528 -2.06 -45.49 -73.23
CA VAL A 528 -3.47 -45.30 -72.85
C VAL A 528 -4.40 -45.84 -73.94
N THR A 529 -5.26 -46.79 -73.59
CA THR A 529 -6.15 -47.51 -74.50
C THR A 529 -7.55 -46.91 -74.60
N GLN A 530 -8.02 -46.20 -73.57
CA GLN A 530 -9.36 -45.60 -73.52
C GLN A 530 -9.38 -44.37 -72.61
N VAL A 531 -10.20 -43.36 -72.95
CA VAL A 531 -10.60 -42.26 -72.06
C VAL A 531 -12.13 -42.15 -72.04
N THR A 532 -12.75 -42.39 -70.88
CA THR A 532 -14.20 -42.20 -70.65
C THR A 532 -14.48 -41.08 -69.66
N TRP A 533 -15.72 -40.60 -69.62
CA TRP A 533 -16.16 -39.59 -68.66
C TRP A 533 -17.56 -39.87 -68.09
N LEU A 534 -17.79 -39.34 -66.89
CA LEU A 534 -19.05 -39.40 -66.14
C LEU A 534 -19.23 -38.08 -65.37
N ASN A 535 -20.42 -37.48 -65.40
CA ASN A 535 -20.83 -36.46 -64.43
C ASN A 535 -21.66 -37.15 -63.33
N SER A 536 -21.30 -36.97 -62.06
CA SER A 536 -22.07 -37.47 -60.91
C SER A 536 -23.52 -36.96 -60.88
N ALA A 537 -23.79 -35.77 -61.44
CA ALA A 537 -25.12 -35.18 -61.53
C ALA A 537 -25.92 -35.63 -62.78
N GLY A 538 -25.35 -36.51 -63.61
CA GLY A 538 -26.01 -37.11 -64.77
C GLY A 538 -25.27 -36.87 -66.10
N GLY A 539 -25.19 -37.92 -66.93
CA GLY A 539 -24.50 -37.92 -68.21
C GLY A 539 -23.14 -38.63 -68.16
N PHE A 540 -22.84 -39.41 -69.19
CA PHE A 540 -21.59 -40.15 -69.33
C PHE A 540 -21.26 -40.37 -70.82
N GLY A 541 -20.02 -40.74 -71.12
CA GLY A 541 -19.63 -41.12 -72.48
C GLY A 541 -18.16 -41.46 -72.63
N THR A 542 -17.72 -41.53 -73.89
CA THR A 542 -16.31 -41.67 -74.26
C THR A 542 -15.80 -40.32 -74.75
N ALA A 543 -14.59 -39.92 -74.37
CA ALA A 543 -13.98 -38.71 -74.91
C ALA A 543 -13.49 -38.94 -76.35
N SER A 544 -13.41 -37.87 -77.13
CA SER A 544 -12.84 -37.94 -78.49
C SER A 544 -11.32 -37.91 -78.42
N GLY A 545 -10.67 -39.07 -78.63
CA GLY A 545 -9.21 -39.26 -78.56
C GLY A 545 -8.74 -39.92 -77.26
N THR A 546 -7.48 -40.41 -77.25
CA THR A 546 -6.86 -41.04 -76.06
C THR A 546 -5.68 -40.23 -75.53
N THR A 547 -4.71 -39.86 -76.37
CA THR A 547 -3.54 -39.07 -75.94
C THR A 547 -3.84 -37.58 -75.75
N ASN A 548 -4.58 -36.99 -76.68
CA ASN A 548 -5.25 -35.71 -76.52
C ASN A 548 -6.74 -36.03 -76.63
N TRP A 549 -7.54 -35.63 -75.64
CA TRP A 549 -8.94 -36.03 -75.53
C TRP A 549 -9.84 -34.81 -75.29
N SER A 550 -11.09 -34.87 -75.76
CA SER A 550 -12.04 -33.75 -75.63
C SER A 550 -13.51 -34.18 -75.53
N ILE A 551 -14.31 -33.32 -74.87
CA ILE A 551 -15.74 -33.47 -74.59
C ILE A 551 -16.39 -32.08 -74.75
N PRO A 552 -17.14 -31.83 -75.85
CA PRO A 552 -17.51 -30.46 -76.24
C PRO A 552 -18.55 -29.80 -75.31
N SER A 553 -19.47 -30.57 -74.71
CA SER A 553 -20.55 -30.05 -73.88
C SER A 553 -20.99 -31.07 -72.85
N ILE A 554 -20.79 -30.77 -71.57
CA ILE A 554 -21.36 -31.48 -70.41
C ILE A 554 -22.34 -30.52 -69.74
N THR A 555 -23.53 -31.00 -69.42
CA THR A 555 -24.52 -30.22 -68.66
C THR A 555 -24.22 -30.29 -67.17
N LEU A 556 -24.16 -29.13 -66.52
CA LEU A 556 -24.04 -28.97 -65.08
C LEU A 556 -25.44 -28.85 -64.45
N GLN A 557 -25.62 -29.43 -63.28
CA GLN A 557 -26.75 -29.14 -62.39
C GLN A 557 -26.31 -28.15 -61.30
N PRO A 558 -27.22 -27.38 -60.69
CA PRO A 558 -26.88 -26.55 -59.53
C PRO A 558 -26.23 -27.37 -58.40
N GLY A 559 -25.19 -26.81 -57.78
CA GLY A 559 -24.34 -27.49 -56.81
C GLY A 559 -23.19 -28.28 -57.45
N VAL A 560 -22.80 -29.38 -56.80
CA VAL A 560 -21.56 -30.11 -57.11
C VAL A 560 -21.75 -31.15 -58.23
N ASN A 561 -20.97 -30.99 -59.30
CA ASN A 561 -20.85 -31.90 -60.43
C ASN A 561 -19.44 -32.51 -60.43
N VAL A 562 -19.29 -33.75 -59.99
CA VAL A 562 -17.99 -34.44 -60.06
C VAL A 562 -17.84 -35.02 -61.46
N LEU A 563 -17.01 -34.39 -62.28
CA LEU A 563 -16.67 -34.84 -63.62
C LEU A 563 -15.49 -35.81 -63.52
N ILE A 564 -15.77 -37.09 -63.59
CA ILE A 564 -14.79 -38.18 -63.48
C ILE A 564 -14.35 -38.53 -64.90
N VAL A 565 -13.09 -38.26 -65.24
CA VAL A 565 -12.48 -38.67 -66.52
C VAL A 565 -11.47 -39.79 -66.26
N THR A 566 -11.68 -40.96 -66.86
CA THR A 566 -10.90 -42.18 -66.61
C THR A 566 -10.06 -42.55 -67.82
N ALA A 567 -8.73 -42.43 -67.71
CA ALA A 567 -7.78 -43.11 -68.58
C ALA A 567 -7.53 -44.54 -68.10
N ARG A 568 -7.39 -45.47 -69.05
CA ARG A 568 -7.01 -46.87 -68.80
C ARG A 568 -5.79 -47.24 -69.64
N ASP A 569 -4.78 -47.84 -69.03
CA ASP A 569 -3.59 -48.33 -69.74
C ASP A 569 -3.78 -49.78 -70.28
N ALA A 570 -2.70 -50.40 -70.76
CA ALA A 570 -2.69 -51.80 -71.19
C ALA A 570 -2.54 -52.83 -70.05
N ALA A 571 -2.00 -52.43 -68.90
CA ALA A 571 -1.87 -53.26 -67.68
C ALA A 571 -3.15 -53.27 -66.82
N ASN A 572 -4.18 -52.54 -67.28
CA ASN A 572 -5.47 -52.32 -66.64
C ASN A 572 -5.41 -51.43 -65.39
N ASN A 573 -4.30 -50.72 -65.17
CA ASN A 573 -4.25 -49.62 -64.21
C ASN A 573 -5.16 -48.49 -64.74
N ILE A 574 -5.80 -47.80 -63.80
CA ILE A 574 -6.67 -46.68 -64.13
C ILE A 574 -6.13 -45.41 -63.51
N ALA A 575 -6.19 -44.35 -64.29
CA ALA A 575 -5.96 -43.01 -63.80
C ALA A 575 -7.23 -42.23 -63.98
N ILE A 576 -7.67 -41.63 -62.89
CA ILE A 576 -8.84 -40.78 -62.88
C ILE A 576 -8.34 -39.36 -62.67
N ALA A 577 -8.64 -38.48 -63.61
CA ALA A 577 -8.67 -37.06 -63.32
C ALA A 577 -10.13 -36.71 -62.99
N THR A 578 -10.35 -36.23 -61.77
CA THR A 578 -11.62 -35.60 -61.42
C THR A 578 -11.50 -34.10 -61.61
N LEU A 579 -12.53 -33.49 -62.20
CA LEU A 579 -12.81 -32.08 -62.08
C LEU A 579 -14.12 -31.92 -61.32
N THR A 580 -14.04 -31.48 -60.07
CA THR A 580 -15.23 -31.12 -59.32
C THR A 580 -15.67 -29.72 -59.75
N VAL A 581 -16.75 -29.66 -60.53
CA VAL A 581 -17.36 -28.39 -60.96
C VAL A 581 -18.51 -28.05 -60.03
N THR A 582 -18.40 -26.96 -59.28
CA THR A 582 -19.54 -26.41 -58.54
C THR A 582 -20.18 -25.31 -59.38
N PHE A 583 -21.43 -25.52 -59.78
CA PHE A 583 -22.25 -24.49 -60.42
C PHE A 583 -23.11 -23.82 -59.34
N ASP A 584 -22.73 -22.61 -58.94
CA ASP A 584 -23.37 -21.90 -57.84
C ASP A 584 -23.93 -20.55 -58.31
N THR A 585 -25.18 -20.28 -57.97
CA THR A 585 -25.89 -19.03 -58.27
C THR A 585 -26.49 -18.40 -57.02
N THR A 586 -26.12 -18.90 -55.84
CA THR A 586 -26.53 -18.38 -54.54
C THR A 586 -25.65 -17.19 -54.21
N ALA A 587 -26.21 -16.12 -53.63
CA ALA A 587 -25.38 -15.04 -53.11
C ALA A 587 -25.14 -15.26 -51.61
N PRO A 588 -23.92 -15.01 -51.10
CA PRO A 588 -23.65 -15.07 -49.67
C PRO A 588 -24.40 -13.96 -48.93
N ASP A 589 -24.61 -14.15 -47.63
CA ASP A 589 -25.07 -13.13 -46.69
C ASP A 589 -23.95 -12.79 -45.70
N THR A 590 -23.85 -11.52 -45.30
CA THR A 590 -22.78 -11.01 -44.42
C THR A 590 -23.33 -10.64 -43.06
N THR A 591 -22.64 -11.04 -41.99
CA THR A 591 -22.99 -10.66 -40.62
C THR A 591 -21.83 -9.94 -39.95
N ILE A 592 -22.08 -8.79 -39.33
CA ILE A 592 -21.12 -8.16 -38.40
C ILE A 592 -21.22 -8.89 -37.06
N THR A 593 -20.12 -9.50 -36.63
CA THR A 593 -20.02 -10.34 -35.42
C THR A 593 -19.35 -9.61 -34.25
N ALA A 594 -18.61 -8.53 -34.50
CA ALA A 594 -18.16 -7.59 -33.49
C ALA A 594 -18.10 -6.16 -34.06
N SER A 595 -18.42 -5.18 -33.23
CA SER A 595 -18.43 -3.75 -33.57
C SER A 595 -17.93 -2.91 -32.38
N PRO A 596 -17.57 -1.63 -32.60
CA PRO A 596 -17.41 -0.67 -31.50
C PRO A 596 -18.71 -0.50 -30.70
N ALA A 597 -18.61 0.14 -29.53
CA ALA A 597 -19.78 0.66 -28.84
C ALA A 597 -20.49 1.73 -29.71
N VAL A 598 -21.83 1.80 -29.61
CA VAL A 598 -22.67 2.74 -30.38
C VAL A 598 -22.31 4.21 -30.08
N LEU A 599 -21.81 4.48 -28.88
CA LEU A 599 -21.21 5.74 -28.47
C LEU A 599 -19.85 5.43 -27.81
N THR A 600 -18.80 6.15 -28.18
CA THR A 600 -17.44 5.95 -27.66
C THR A 600 -16.60 7.22 -27.81
N ASN A 601 -15.54 7.35 -27.02
CA ASN A 601 -14.49 8.36 -27.22
C ASN A 601 -13.28 7.83 -28.01
N SER A 602 -13.27 6.55 -28.39
CA SER A 602 -12.22 5.98 -29.22
C SER A 602 -12.29 6.54 -30.65
N THR A 603 -11.22 7.19 -31.09
CA THR A 603 -10.99 7.58 -32.50
C THR A 603 -10.55 6.39 -33.37
N SER A 604 -10.70 5.17 -32.87
CA SER A 604 -10.44 3.92 -33.57
C SER A 604 -11.64 2.98 -33.48
N ALA A 605 -11.86 2.22 -34.55
CA ALA A 605 -12.97 1.28 -34.67
C ALA A 605 -12.45 -0.06 -35.22
N SER A 606 -12.99 -1.17 -34.72
CA SER A 606 -12.67 -2.52 -35.18
C SER A 606 -13.97 -3.28 -35.45
N PHE A 607 -14.03 -3.96 -36.59
CA PHE A 607 -15.18 -4.72 -37.04
C PHE A 607 -14.77 -6.14 -37.39
N SER A 608 -15.36 -7.12 -36.70
CA SER A 608 -15.35 -8.51 -37.13
C SER A 608 -16.64 -8.81 -37.87
N PHE A 609 -16.53 -9.58 -38.95
CA PHE A 609 -17.66 -10.03 -39.77
C PHE A 609 -17.40 -11.40 -40.38
N THR A 610 -18.47 -12.06 -40.79
CA THR A 610 -18.47 -13.40 -41.39
C THR A 610 -19.41 -13.46 -42.59
N SER A 611 -19.19 -14.41 -43.49
CA SER A 611 -20.09 -14.77 -44.58
C SER A 611 -20.79 -16.09 -44.23
N THR A 612 -22.00 -16.31 -44.73
CA THR A 612 -22.66 -17.62 -44.70
C THR A 612 -21.92 -18.68 -45.54
N GLU A 613 -21.06 -18.26 -46.46
CA GLU A 613 -20.33 -19.15 -47.38
C GLU A 613 -18.82 -19.12 -47.15
N VAL A 614 -18.25 -20.33 -46.99
CA VAL A 614 -16.82 -20.53 -46.69
C VAL A 614 -15.96 -20.19 -47.90
N GLY A 615 -14.91 -19.40 -47.68
CA GLY A 615 -13.99 -18.95 -48.72
C GLY A 615 -14.37 -17.61 -49.37
N SER A 616 -15.51 -17.02 -48.98
CA SER A 616 -15.88 -15.67 -49.43
C SER A 616 -14.80 -14.63 -49.13
N THR A 617 -14.61 -13.70 -50.05
CA THR A 617 -13.85 -12.45 -49.84
C THR A 617 -14.81 -11.33 -49.41
N PHE A 618 -14.30 -10.23 -48.87
CA PHE A 618 -15.14 -9.12 -48.39
C PHE A 618 -14.78 -7.78 -49.03
N GLN A 619 -15.79 -6.94 -49.18
CA GLN A 619 -15.63 -5.52 -49.50
C GLN A 619 -16.26 -4.67 -48.40
N CYS A 620 -15.51 -3.67 -47.94
CA CYS A 620 -15.89 -2.75 -46.88
C CYS A 620 -16.08 -1.33 -47.42
N GLN A 621 -16.95 -0.57 -46.79
CA GLN A 621 -17.24 0.83 -47.04
C GLN A 621 -17.34 1.56 -45.70
N LEU A 622 -16.70 2.72 -45.58
CA LEU A 622 -16.86 3.64 -44.45
C LEU A 622 -17.49 4.93 -44.95
N ASP A 623 -18.45 5.47 -44.21
CA ASP A 623 -19.07 6.80 -44.38
C ASP A 623 -19.55 7.12 -45.80
N GLY A 624 -20.07 6.10 -46.50
CA GLY A 624 -20.58 6.24 -47.86
C GLY A 624 -19.51 6.33 -48.96
N GLY A 625 -18.24 6.02 -48.65
CA GLY A 625 -17.15 5.91 -49.63
C GLY A 625 -17.35 4.79 -50.66
N SER A 626 -16.31 4.45 -51.43
CA SER A 626 -16.38 3.28 -52.33
C SER A 626 -16.15 1.97 -51.57
N PHE A 627 -16.79 0.87 -52.02
CA PHE A 627 -16.50 -0.47 -51.52
C PHE A 627 -15.09 -0.90 -51.96
N THR A 628 -14.20 -1.18 -51.00
CA THR A 628 -12.83 -1.66 -51.22
C THR A 628 -12.62 -3.02 -50.58
N ALA A 629 -11.76 -3.86 -51.16
CA ALA A 629 -11.42 -5.16 -50.58
C ALA A 629 -10.89 -5.03 -49.14
N CYS A 630 -11.37 -5.90 -48.24
CA CYS A 630 -11.02 -5.90 -46.82
C CYS A 630 -10.98 -7.32 -46.25
N THR A 631 -10.46 -7.44 -45.03
CA THR A 631 -10.40 -8.69 -44.26
C THR A 631 -11.10 -8.53 -42.92
N SER A 632 -11.60 -9.62 -42.37
CA SER A 632 -12.13 -9.68 -40.99
C SER A 632 -10.99 -10.09 -40.03
N PRO A 633 -10.71 -9.34 -38.96
CA PRO A 633 -11.28 -8.04 -38.60
C PRO A 633 -10.73 -6.88 -39.44
N GLN A 634 -11.57 -5.88 -39.70
CA GLN A 634 -11.20 -4.60 -40.33
C GLN A 634 -11.06 -3.52 -39.26
N THR A 635 -9.96 -2.77 -39.28
CA THR A 635 -9.73 -1.65 -38.34
C THR A 635 -9.68 -0.31 -39.05
N PHE A 636 -10.00 0.74 -38.29
CA PHE A 636 -9.88 2.16 -38.66
C PHE A 636 -9.27 2.92 -37.48
N SER A 637 -8.49 3.97 -37.76
CA SER A 637 -7.86 4.83 -36.76
C SER A 637 -7.85 6.28 -37.22
N GLY A 638 -7.77 7.22 -36.28
CA GLY A 638 -7.79 8.65 -36.58
C GLY A 638 -9.14 9.16 -37.08
N LEU A 639 -10.23 8.48 -36.72
CA LEU A 639 -11.59 8.93 -37.01
C LEU A 639 -11.91 10.21 -36.22
N ALA A 640 -12.63 11.14 -36.85
CA ALA A 640 -13.04 12.39 -36.23
C ALA A 640 -14.17 12.17 -35.22
N ALA A 641 -14.46 13.18 -34.39
CA ALA A 641 -15.70 13.19 -33.63
C ALA A 641 -16.90 13.39 -34.58
N GLY A 642 -17.99 12.66 -34.35
CA GLY A 642 -19.16 12.63 -35.22
C GLY A 642 -19.74 11.21 -35.38
N SER A 643 -20.77 11.08 -36.22
CA SER A 643 -21.36 9.77 -36.53
C SER A 643 -20.67 9.13 -37.73
N HIS A 644 -20.35 7.85 -37.60
CA HIS A 644 -19.73 7.02 -38.63
C HIS A 644 -20.61 5.82 -38.98
N THR A 645 -20.57 5.39 -40.23
CA THR A 645 -21.30 4.20 -40.71
C THR A 645 -20.36 3.27 -41.49
N PHE A 646 -20.19 2.06 -40.96
CA PHE A 646 -19.45 0.98 -41.60
C PHE A 646 -20.44 0.06 -42.32
N ARG A 647 -20.10 -0.34 -43.54
CA ARG A 647 -20.81 -1.39 -44.29
C ARG A 647 -19.85 -2.42 -44.82
N VAL A 648 -20.28 -3.68 -44.85
CA VAL A 648 -19.49 -4.79 -45.39
C VAL A 648 -20.38 -5.77 -46.13
N ARG A 649 -19.84 -6.34 -47.23
CA ARG A 649 -20.52 -7.34 -48.05
C ARG A 649 -19.54 -8.43 -48.50
N ALA A 650 -20.02 -9.65 -48.62
CA ALA A 650 -19.27 -10.80 -49.09
C ALA A 650 -19.33 -10.95 -50.62
N ILE A 651 -18.31 -11.61 -51.17
CA ILE A 651 -18.27 -12.12 -52.54
C ILE A 651 -17.78 -13.56 -52.44
N ASP A 652 -18.60 -14.51 -52.86
CA ASP A 652 -18.27 -15.93 -52.77
C ASP A 652 -17.15 -16.34 -53.78
N PRO A 653 -16.62 -17.57 -53.68
CA PRO A 653 -15.63 -18.08 -54.64
C PRO A 653 -16.15 -18.32 -56.07
N ALA A 654 -17.47 -18.30 -56.32
CA ALA A 654 -18.08 -18.38 -57.65
C ALA A 654 -18.27 -17.00 -58.30
N GLY A 655 -18.15 -15.91 -57.53
CA GLY A 655 -18.29 -14.53 -57.94
C GLY A 655 -19.67 -13.91 -57.66
N ASN A 656 -20.55 -14.55 -56.89
CA ASN A 656 -21.81 -13.94 -56.48
C ASN A 656 -21.57 -12.95 -55.34
N VAL A 657 -22.23 -11.79 -55.39
CA VAL A 657 -22.04 -10.68 -54.45
C VAL A 657 -23.26 -10.56 -53.56
N ASP A 658 -23.03 -10.44 -52.25
CA ASP A 658 -24.07 -10.15 -51.25
C ASP A 658 -24.84 -8.85 -51.64
N PRO A 659 -26.16 -8.94 -51.89
CA PRO A 659 -27.00 -7.81 -52.29
C PRO A 659 -27.42 -6.92 -51.10
N THR A 660 -27.20 -7.35 -49.86
CA THR A 660 -27.67 -6.73 -48.61
C THR A 660 -26.53 -6.47 -47.63
N PRO A 661 -25.59 -5.54 -47.92
CA PRO A 661 -24.43 -5.28 -47.07
C PRO A 661 -24.82 -5.01 -45.61
N ALA A 662 -24.26 -5.79 -44.68
CA ALA A 662 -24.39 -5.54 -43.25
C ALA A 662 -23.87 -4.13 -42.91
N SER A 663 -24.58 -3.42 -42.03
CA SER A 663 -24.32 -2.02 -41.71
C SER A 663 -24.34 -1.79 -40.20
N PHE A 664 -23.37 -1.02 -39.69
CA PHE A 664 -23.34 -0.56 -38.31
C PHE A 664 -23.03 0.94 -38.25
N THR A 665 -23.70 1.66 -37.35
CA THR A 665 -23.53 3.10 -37.17
C THR A 665 -23.21 3.38 -35.70
N TRP A 666 -22.18 4.20 -35.46
CA TRP A 666 -21.77 4.64 -34.13
C TRP A 666 -21.48 6.14 -34.13
N THR A 667 -21.26 6.70 -32.94
CA THR A 667 -20.85 8.08 -32.74
C THR A 667 -19.58 8.12 -31.91
N ILE A 668 -18.61 8.91 -32.37
CA ILE A 668 -17.39 9.24 -31.64
C ILE A 668 -17.59 10.61 -30.99
N ASP A 669 -17.52 10.68 -29.66
CA ASP A 669 -17.54 11.92 -28.89
C ASP A 669 -16.25 11.98 -28.07
N THR A 670 -15.36 12.93 -28.39
CA THR A 670 -14.07 13.13 -27.73
C THR A 670 -14.05 14.36 -26.81
N THR A 671 -15.21 14.92 -26.48
CA THR A 671 -15.30 16.09 -25.60
C THR A 671 -15.47 15.64 -24.15
N ALA A 672 -14.63 16.11 -23.23
CA ALA A 672 -14.80 15.77 -21.82
C ALA A 672 -16.00 16.53 -21.19
N PRO A 673 -16.65 15.98 -20.15
CA PRO A 673 -17.43 16.77 -19.22
C PRO A 673 -16.50 17.61 -18.33
N ASP A 674 -16.99 18.74 -17.83
CA ASP A 674 -16.39 19.46 -16.70
C ASP A 674 -17.23 19.18 -15.44
N THR A 675 -16.58 19.03 -14.30
CA THR A 675 -17.22 18.82 -12.99
C THR A 675 -17.24 20.10 -12.18
N ILE A 676 -18.32 20.35 -11.45
CA ILE A 676 -18.48 21.54 -10.60
C ILE A 676 -18.96 21.09 -9.22
N ILE A 677 -18.21 21.42 -8.16
CA ILE A 677 -18.69 21.32 -6.77
C ILE A 677 -19.67 22.47 -6.54
N THR A 678 -20.92 22.14 -6.24
CA THR A 678 -22.03 23.08 -6.03
C THR A 678 -22.35 23.32 -4.55
N ALA A 679 -21.88 22.44 -3.65
CA ALA A 679 -21.87 22.66 -2.21
C ALA A 679 -20.69 21.92 -1.55
N SER A 680 -20.12 22.51 -0.50
CA SER A 680 -18.96 22.01 0.26
C SER A 680 -19.13 22.37 1.74
N PRO A 681 -18.38 21.74 2.68
CA PRO A 681 -18.29 22.24 4.05
C PRO A 681 -17.58 23.61 4.10
N PRO A 682 -17.64 24.32 5.24
CA PRO A 682 -16.78 25.48 5.51
C PRO A 682 -15.29 25.11 5.37
N ALA A 683 -14.47 26.06 4.93
CA ALA A 683 -13.03 25.84 4.74
C ALA A 683 -12.24 25.57 6.04
N LEU A 684 -12.79 25.99 7.18
CA LEU A 684 -12.35 25.63 8.52
C LEU A 684 -13.61 25.30 9.34
N THR A 685 -13.59 24.19 10.08
CA THR A 685 -14.73 23.72 10.87
C THR A 685 -14.27 22.81 12.01
N ASN A 686 -15.07 22.67 13.06
CA ASN A 686 -14.91 21.62 14.07
C ASN A 686 -15.74 20.35 13.81
N SER A 687 -16.47 20.28 12.69
CA SER A 687 -17.24 19.09 12.34
C SER A 687 -16.33 18.00 11.78
N THR A 688 -16.37 16.81 12.39
CA THR A 688 -15.73 15.57 11.89
C THR A 688 -16.53 14.92 10.74
N SER A 689 -17.40 15.68 10.08
CA SER A 689 -18.22 15.25 8.96
C SER A 689 -18.23 16.31 7.84
N ALA A 690 -18.24 15.83 6.60
CA ALA A 690 -18.26 16.68 5.41
C ALA A 690 -19.28 16.15 4.40
N SER A 691 -19.88 17.05 3.62
CA SER A 691 -20.83 16.71 2.57
C SER A 691 -20.59 17.59 1.35
N PHE A 692 -20.61 16.97 0.18
CA PHE A 692 -20.31 17.58 -1.11
C PHE A 692 -21.44 17.33 -2.09
N SER A 693 -21.97 18.40 -2.68
CA SER A 693 -22.83 18.32 -3.87
C SER A 693 -22.01 18.75 -5.08
N PHE A 694 -22.21 18.07 -6.20
CA PHE A 694 -21.53 18.35 -7.46
C PHE A 694 -22.41 18.01 -8.67
N THR A 695 -22.06 18.56 -9.82
CA THR A 695 -22.71 18.35 -11.13
C THR A 695 -21.69 18.23 -12.24
N ALA A 696 -22.12 17.75 -13.42
CA ALA A 696 -21.33 17.68 -14.65
C ALA A 696 -21.97 18.55 -15.74
N THR A 697 -21.17 19.10 -16.66
CA THR A 697 -21.69 19.86 -17.81
C THR A 697 -22.40 18.99 -18.85
N LYS A 698 -22.11 17.67 -18.88
CA LYS A 698 -22.82 16.69 -19.72
C LYS A 698 -23.88 15.92 -18.93
N ALA A 699 -25.08 15.82 -19.48
CA ALA A 699 -26.17 15.02 -18.94
C ALA A 699 -25.81 13.52 -18.91
N SER A 700 -26.35 12.80 -17.93
CA SER A 700 -26.13 11.36 -17.72
C SER A 700 -24.68 10.94 -17.47
N SER A 701 -23.79 11.88 -17.12
CA SER A 701 -22.45 11.53 -16.63
C SER A 701 -22.53 10.81 -15.28
N THR A 702 -21.65 9.84 -15.07
CA THR A 702 -21.35 9.27 -13.74
C THR A 702 -20.24 10.08 -13.07
N PHE A 703 -19.96 9.81 -11.79
CA PHE A 703 -18.92 10.51 -11.04
C PHE A 703 -18.00 9.54 -10.31
N GLU A 704 -16.74 9.93 -10.19
CA GLU A 704 -15.79 9.33 -9.28
C GLU A 704 -15.25 10.37 -8.31
N CYS A 705 -15.13 10.00 -7.04
CA CYS A 705 -14.67 10.85 -5.96
C CYS A 705 -13.42 10.24 -5.32
N LYS A 706 -12.58 11.08 -4.72
CA LYS A 706 -11.53 10.65 -3.79
C LYS A 706 -11.34 11.67 -2.67
N LEU A 707 -10.79 11.19 -1.57
CA LEU A 707 -10.44 11.95 -0.39
C LEU A 707 -8.95 11.74 -0.09
N ASP A 708 -8.25 12.80 0.29
CA ASP A 708 -6.90 12.81 0.88
C ASP A 708 -5.82 12.01 0.12
N GLY A 709 -5.89 12.07 -1.22
CA GLY A 709 -4.92 11.39 -2.10
C GLY A 709 -5.19 9.91 -2.37
N GLY A 710 -6.28 9.34 -1.81
CA GLY A 710 -6.73 8.00 -2.14
C GLY A 710 -7.14 7.81 -3.62
N PRO A 711 -7.43 6.57 -4.04
CA PRO A 711 -7.89 6.30 -5.41
C PRO A 711 -9.28 6.91 -5.67
N PHE A 712 -9.54 7.26 -6.93
CA PHE A 712 -10.89 7.60 -7.38
C PHE A 712 -11.80 6.36 -7.31
N THR A 713 -12.97 6.51 -6.69
CA THR A 713 -14.01 5.47 -6.59
C THR A 713 -15.36 6.03 -7.02
N ILE A 714 -16.24 5.18 -7.56
CA ILE A 714 -17.57 5.60 -8.02
C ILE A 714 -18.36 6.22 -6.86
N CYS A 715 -18.93 7.39 -7.10
CA CYS A 715 -19.72 8.14 -6.11
C CYS A 715 -20.97 8.77 -6.74
N THR A 716 -21.84 9.31 -5.89
CA THR A 716 -23.05 10.02 -6.29
C THR A 716 -23.13 11.37 -5.61
N SER A 717 -23.80 12.34 -6.23
CA SER A 717 -24.09 13.65 -5.64
C SER A 717 -25.42 13.61 -4.87
N PRO A 718 -25.48 13.98 -3.58
CA PRO A 718 -24.38 14.40 -2.72
C PRO A 718 -23.57 13.21 -2.14
N GLN A 719 -22.27 13.42 -1.97
CA GLN A 719 -21.34 12.50 -1.32
C GLN A 719 -21.04 12.98 0.11
N SER A 720 -21.09 12.09 1.09
CA SER A 720 -20.77 12.41 2.49
C SER A 720 -19.60 11.60 3.04
N HIS A 721 -18.96 12.17 4.06
CA HIS A 721 -17.86 11.59 4.83
C HIS A 721 -18.08 11.86 6.33
N SER A 722 -17.67 10.94 7.20
CA SER A 722 -17.84 11.01 8.64
C SER A 722 -16.62 10.42 9.36
N ALA A 723 -16.50 10.73 10.66
CA ALA A 723 -15.36 10.32 11.49
C ALA A 723 -13.99 10.75 10.93
N LEU A 724 -13.96 11.92 10.28
CA LEU A 724 -12.73 12.57 9.85
C LEU A 724 -11.94 13.07 11.06
N LEU A 725 -10.61 12.99 10.98
CA LEU A 725 -9.71 13.44 12.05
C LEU A 725 -9.47 14.94 11.97
N ALA A 726 -8.80 15.52 12.96
CA ALA A 726 -8.30 16.90 12.86
C ALA A 726 -7.14 16.97 11.86
N GLY A 727 -7.05 18.07 11.11
CA GLY A 727 -6.07 18.28 10.04
C GLY A 727 -6.68 18.78 8.74
N SER A 728 -5.88 18.85 7.68
CA SER A 728 -6.35 19.27 6.36
C SER A 728 -6.83 18.07 5.54
N HIS A 729 -8.00 18.22 4.94
CA HIS A 729 -8.62 17.27 4.04
C HIS A 729 -8.81 17.86 2.65
N THR A 730 -8.73 17.04 1.61
CA THR A 730 -8.98 17.45 0.21
C THR A 730 -9.87 16.43 -0.50
N PHE A 731 -11.04 16.90 -0.90
CA PHE A 731 -12.01 16.16 -1.70
C PHE A 731 -11.82 16.53 -3.17
N GLN A 732 -11.71 15.52 -4.04
CA GLN A 732 -11.70 15.71 -5.49
C GLN A 732 -12.77 14.85 -6.14
N VAL A 733 -13.48 15.41 -7.12
CA VAL A 733 -14.53 14.72 -7.87
C VAL A 733 -14.38 14.99 -9.37
N ARG A 734 -14.58 13.95 -10.19
CA ARG A 734 -14.52 14.02 -11.65
C ARG A 734 -15.72 13.30 -12.27
N ALA A 735 -16.23 13.85 -13.36
CA ALA A 735 -17.31 13.27 -14.14
C ALA A 735 -16.77 12.35 -15.25
N ILE A 736 -17.56 11.35 -15.62
CA ILE A 736 -17.33 10.49 -16.78
C ILE A 736 -18.61 10.49 -17.62
N ASP A 737 -18.52 10.89 -18.89
CA ASP A 737 -19.70 10.95 -19.76
C ASP A 737 -20.09 9.57 -20.36
N PRO A 738 -21.26 9.44 -21.00
CA PRO A 738 -21.69 8.18 -21.62
C PRO A 738 -20.81 7.66 -22.78
N ALA A 739 -19.87 8.46 -23.29
CA ALA A 739 -18.89 8.04 -24.30
C ALA A 739 -17.57 7.54 -23.67
N GLY A 740 -17.41 7.71 -22.35
CA GLY A 740 -16.22 7.34 -21.59
C GLY A 740 -15.19 8.47 -21.44
N ASN A 741 -15.52 9.71 -21.81
CA ASN A 741 -14.63 10.85 -21.55
C ASN A 741 -14.64 11.20 -20.07
N VAL A 742 -13.46 11.19 -19.46
CA VAL A 742 -13.23 11.60 -18.07
C VAL A 742 -12.86 13.08 -18.04
N ASP A 743 -13.42 13.82 -17.09
CA ASP A 743 -13.00 15.20 -16.78
C ASP A 743 -11.48 15.23 -16.45
N PRO A 744 -10.65 15.92 -17.25
CA PRO A 744 -9.20 15.99 -17.04
C PRO A 744 -8.80 16.93 -15.89
N THR A 745 -9.75 17.71 -15.38
CA THR A 745 -9.58 18.75 -14.35
C THR A 745 -10.53 18.53 -13.17
N PRO A 746 -10.36 17.44 -12.38
CA PRO A 746 -11.24 17.13 -11.26
C PRO A 746 -11.47 18.32 -10.33
N ALA A 747 -12.73 18.67 -10.11
CA ALA A 747 -13.11 19.72 -9.17
C ALA A 747 -12.60 19.35 -7.77
N SER A 748 -11.94 20.30 -7.10
CA SER A 748 -11.21 20.06 -5.86
C SER A 748 -11.63 21.08 -4.80
N PHE A 749 -11.81 20.61 -3.57
CA PHE A 749 -12.04 21.46 -2.41
C PHE A 749 -11.20 20.97 -1.22
N THR A 750 -10.49 21.91 -0.59
CA THR A 750 -9.64 21.65 0.58
C THR A 750 -10.21 22.39 1.78
N TRP A 751 -10.31 21.72 2.91
CA TRP A 751 -10.72 22.30 4.19
C TRP A 751 -9.81 21.80 5.32
N ALA A 752 -9.94 22.41 6.49
CA ALA A 752 -9.33 21.95 7.72
C ALA A 752 -10.39 21.64 8.77
N ILE A 753 -10.15 20.59 9.54
CA ILE A 753 -10.90 20.25 10.75
C ILE A 753 -10.02 20.60 11.95
N ASP A 754 -10.49 21.51 12.81
CA ASP A 754 -9.87 21.77 14.10
C ASP A 754 -10.86 21.43 15.22
N SER A 755 -10.46 20.51 16.09
CA SER A 755 -11.25 20.07 17.25
C SER A 755 -10.66 20.56 18.57
N SER A 756 -9.72 21.51 18.53
CA SER A 756 -9.01 22.03 19.69
C SER A 756 -9.79 23.21 20.26
N ALA A 757 -10.40 23.06 21.44
CA ALA A 757 -11.03 24.21 22.08
C ALA A 757 -9.96 25.20 22.60
N PRO A 758 -10.18 26.52 22.45
CA PRO A 758 -9.36 27.52 23.12
C PRO A 758 -9.59 27.46 24.65
N ASP A 759 -8.64 27.98 25.41
CA ASP A 759 -8.74 28.16 26.87
C ASP A 759 -8.63 29.65 27.20
N THR A 760 -9.47 30.14 28.11
CA THR A 760 -9.59 31.56 28.45
C THR A 760 -8.91 31.87 29.77
N THR A 761 -8.16 32.97 29.83
CA THR A 761 -7.55 33.46 31.07
C THR A 761 -7.96 34.90 31.35
N ILE A 762 -8.48 35.17 32.54
CA ILE A 762 -8.68 36.54 33.05
C ILE A 762 -7.32 37.11 33.47
N THR A 763 -6.88 38.16 32.81
CA THR A 763 -5.57 38.82 32.99
C THR A 763 -5.66 40.10 33.84
N ALA A 764 -6.85 40.69 34.00
CA ALA A 764 -7.12 41.75 34.98
C ALA A 764 -8.56 41.66 35.50
N ASN A 765 -8.77 41.99 36.77
CA ASN A 765 -10.05 41.95 37.48
C ASN A 765 -10.10 43.05 38.57
N PRO A 766 -11.30 43.43 39.08
CA PRO A 766 -11.42 44.33 40.22
C PRO A 766 -10.97 43.65 41.53
N PRO A 767 -10.69 44.41 42.60
CA PRO A 767 -10.41 43.84 43.92
C PRO A 767 -11.56 42.93 44.41
N VAL A 768 -11.22 41.82 45.07
CA VAL A 768 -12.19 40.82 45.57
C VAL A 768 -13.24 41.41 46.53
N LEU A 769 -12.90 42.50 47.21
CA LEU A 769 -13.82 43.31 48.01
C LEU A 769 -13.55 44.79 47.67
N THR A 770 -14.59 45.55 47.36
CA THR A 770 -14.47 46.97 46.96
C THR A 770 -15.77 47.74 47.26
N ASN A 771 -15.69 49.05 47.37
CA ASN A 771 -16.85 49.94 47.33
C ASN A 771 -17.14 50.55 45.94
N SER A 772 -16.35 50.18 44.93
CA SER A 772 -16.60 50.57 43.54
C SER A 772 -17.84 49.86 42.97
N THR A 773 -18.82 50.63 42.51
CA THR A 773 -19.98 50.13 41.74
C THR A 773 -19.67 49.93 40.24
N SER A 774 -18.38 49.92 39.88
CA SER A 774 -17.89 49.59 38.55
C SER A 774 -16.79 48.53 38.60
N ALA A 775 -16.75 47.70 37.57
CA ALA A 775 -15.81 46.59 37.40
C ALA A 775 -15.31 46.56 35.95
N SER A 776 -14.06 46.14 35.75
CA SER A 776 -13.48 45.95 34.42
C SER A 776 -12.61 44.69 34.40
N PHE A 777 -12.69 43.96 33.30
CA PHE A 777 -12.06 42.66 33.10
C PHE A 777 -11.26 42.67 31.81
N SER A 778 -9.98 42.32 31.92
CA SER A 778 -9.16 41.95 30.76
C SER A 778 -8.99 40.44 30.74
N PHE A 779 -9.00 39.86 29.56
CA PHE A 779 -8.86 38.43 29.32
C PHE A 779 -8.23 38.14 27.95
N THR A 780 -7.69 36.93 27.79
CA THR A 780 -7.03 36.41 26.59
C THR A 780 -7.41 34.96 26.35
N ALA A 781 -7.33 34.50 25.10
CA ALA A 781 -7.45 33.09 24.73
C ALA A 781 -6.05 32.51 24.41
N THR A 782 -5.90 31.18 24.51
CA THR A 782 -4.70 30.46 24.05
C THR A 782 -4.52 30.48 22.54
N GLU A 783 -5.60 30.61 21.78
CA GLU A 783 -5.59 30.73 20.32
C GLU A 783 -5.75 32.19 19.86
N ALA A 784 -5.01 32.58 18.83
CA ALA A 784 -5.07 33.92 18.27
C ALA A 784 -6.20 34.05 17.26
N GLY A 785 -7.11 35.00 17.48
CA GLY A 785 -8.27 35.25 16.60
C GLY A 785 -9.61 34.75 17.14
N SER A 786 -9.61 34.05 18.28
CA SER A 786 -10.85 33.70 18.99
C SER A 786 -11.67 34.95 19.35
N THR A 787 -12.98 34.81 19.28
CA THR A 787 -13.95 35.76 19.86
C THR A 787 -14.24 35.38 21.31
N PHE A 788 -14.91 36.25 22.08
CA PHE A 788 -15.24 35.99 23.48
C PHE A 788 -16.73 36.16 23.73
N GLU A 789 -17.26 35.32 24.62
CA GLU A 789 -18.58 35.49 25.21
C GLU A 789 -18.44 35.69 26.72
N CYS A 790 -19.14 36.70 27.24
CA CYS A 790 -19.14 37.07 28.66
C CYS A 790 -20.50 36.80 29.29
N GLN A 791 -20.50 36.39 30.55
CA GLN A 791 -21.64 36.27 31.44
C GLN A 791 -21.37 37.08 32.71
N LEU A 792 -22.38 37.79 33.20
CA LEU A 792 -22.39 38.41 34.52
C LEU A 792 -23.59 37.85 35.30
N ASP A 793 -23.36 37.42 36.54
CA ASP A 793 -24.39 37.00 37.52
C ASP A 793 -25.38 35.94 36.99
N GLY A 794 -24.89 35.01 36.16
CA GLY A 794 -25.70 33.93 35.58
C GLY A 794 -26.57 34.34 34.37
N ALA A 795 -26.46 35.58 33.86
CA ALA A 795 -27.08 35.98 32.60
C ALA A 795 -26.56 35.15 31.41
N PRO A 796 -27.33 34.95 30.33
CA PRO A 796 -26.85 34.23 29.15
C PRO A 796 -25.52 34.80 28.62
N PHE A 797 -24.62 33.90 28.21
CA PHE A 797 -23.37 34.28 27.53
C PHE A 797 -23.69 35.15 26.30
N ALA A 798 -23.03 36.30 26.20
CA ALA A 798 -23.19 37.25 25.11
C ALA A 798 -21.82 37.73 24.59
N VAL A 799 -21.71 37.96 23.28
CA VAL A 799 -20.45 38.39 22.64
C VAL A 799 -19.92 39.65 23.31
N CYS A 800 -18.64 39.63 23.67
CA CYS A 800 -17.93 40.71 24.34
C CYS A 800 -16.52 40.89 23.77
N THR A 801 -15.85 41.96 24.20
CA THR A 801 -14.46 42.26 23.81
C THR A 801 -13.61 42.50 25.05
N SER A 802 -12.32 42.20 24.97
CA SER A 802 -11.36 42.49 26.03
C SER A 802 -10.76 43.90 25.84
N PRO A 803 -10.79 44.80 26.83
CA PRO A 803 -11.42 44.65 28.14
C PRO A 803 -12.94 44.87 28.12
N GLN A 804 -13.66 44.13 28.96
CA GLN A 804 -15.11 44.28 29.20
C GLN A 804 -15.35 45.04 30.50
N SER A 805 -16.27 46.01 30.50
CA SER A 805 -16.55 46.86 31.67
C SER A 805 -18.05 46.86 32.03
N TYR A 806 -18.32 47.02 33.33
CA TYR A 806 -19.65 47.13 33.92
C TYR A 806 -19.70 48.33 34.88
N SER A 807 -20.87 48.95 34.99
CA SER A 807 -21.10 50.14 35.83
C SER A 807 -22.48 50.08 36.49
N ALA A 808 -22.65 50.86 37.57
CA ALA A 808 -23.88 50.89 38.37
C ALA A 808 -24.30 49.51 38.92
N LEU A 809 -23.31 48.68 39.26
CA LEU A 809 -23.51 47.43 39.97
C LEU A 809 -24.02 47.70 41.39
N ALA A 810 -24.88 46.81 41.90
CA ALA A 810 -25.44 46.92 43.24
C ALA A 810 -24.40 46.54 44.31
N ALA A 811 -24.70 46.79 45.58
CA ALA A 811 -23.97 46.15 46.67
C ALA A 811 -24.37 44.68 46.76
N GLY A 812 -23.40 43.78 46.96
CA GLY A 812 -23.59 42.33 46.94
C GLY A 812 -22.42 41.59 46.29
N SER A 813 -22.57 40.26 46.17
CA SER A 813 -21.62 39.41 45.44
C SER A 813 -21.96 39.39 43.96
N HIS A 814 -20.95 39.57 43.11
CA HIS A 814 -21.03 39.51 41.66
C HIS A 814 -20.07 38.43 41.12
N THR A 815 -20.45 37.76 40.04
CA THR A 815 -19.61 36.75 39.36
C THR A 815 -19.58 37.00 37.86
N PHE A 816 -18.37 37.21 37.34
CA PHE A 816 -18.08 37.36 35.91
C PHE A 816 -17.50 36.05 35.38
N GLN A 817 -18.03 35.58 34.26
CA GLN A 817 -17.48 34.46 33.51
C GLN A 817 -17.19 34.88 32.08
N VAL A 818 -16.11 34.37 31.50
CA VAL A 818 -15.76 34.59 30.10
C VAL A 818 -15.21 33.31 29.47
N ARG A 819 -15.62 33.06 28.23
CA ARG A 819 -15.18 31.90 27.44
C ARG A 819 -14.84 32.34 26.02
N ALA A 820 -13.84 31.71 25.43
CA ALA A 820 -13.42 31.94 24.06
C ALA A 820 -14.19 31.04 23.09
N VAL A 821 -14.38 31.51 21.86
CA VAL A 821 -14.85 30.74 20.71
C VAL A 821 -13.89 30.96 19.56
N ASP A 822 -13.26 29.90 19.08
CA ASP A 822 -12.25 29.98 18.01
C ASP A 822 -12.83 30.25 16.61
N THR A 823 -11.97 30.18 15.60
CA THR A 823 -12.36 30.38 14.19
C THR A 823 -12.98 29.14 13.52
N ALA A 824 -12.85 27.95 14.13
CA ALA A 824 -13.46 26.69 13.68
C ALA A 824 -14.85 26.44 14.31
N GLY A 825 -15.20 27.18 15.36
CA GLY A 825 -16.42 27.08 16.15
C GLY A 825 -16.28 26.29 17.46
N ASN A 826 -15.08 25.95 17.92
CA ASN A 826 -14.90 25.34 19.24
C ASN A 826 -15.07 26.38 20.33
N VAL A 827 -15.83 26.02 21.36
CA VAL A 827 -16.10 26.85 22.53
C VAL A 827 -15.27 26.32 23.69
N ASP A 828 -14.59 27.21 24.41
CA ASP A 828 -13.91 26.92 25.67
C ASP A 828 -14.90 26.23 26.66
N PRO A 829 -14.65 24.96 27.04
CA PRO A 829 -15.53 24.20 27.92
C PRO A 829 -15.40 24.60 29.39
N THR A 830 -14.42 25.43 29.74
CA THR A 830 -14.03 25.80 31.10
C THR A 830 -13.97 27.33 31.27
N PRO A 831 -15.12 28.05 31.18
CA PRO A 831 -15.15 29.51 31.28
C PRO A 831 -14.39 30.05 32.51
N ALA A 832 -13.44 30.94 32.26
CA ALA A 832 -12.70 31.62 33.31
C ALA A 832 -13.66 32.45 34.16
N SER A 833 -13.63 32.26 35.49
CA SER A 833 -14.60 32.81 36.42
C SER A 833 -13.93 33.64 37.51
N PHE A 834 -14.50 34.80 37.83
CA PHE A 834 -14.06 35.65 38.95
C PHE A 834 -15.25 36.18 39.74
N THR A 835 -15.17 36.08 41.07
CA THR A 835 -16.22 36.52 42.00
C THR A 835 -15.67 37.60 42.92
N TRP A 836 -16.40 38.69 43.08
CA TRP A 836 -16.06 39.80 43.98
C TRP A 836 -17.30 40.31 44.72
N THR A 837 -17.08 41.03 45.82
CA THR A 837 -18.16 41.66 46.59
C THR A 837 -18.04 43.17 46.53
N ILE A 838 -19.15 43.83 46.24
CA ILE A 838 -19.31 45.28 46.34
C ILE A 838 -19.98 45.58 47.68
N ASP A 839 -19.29 46.29 48.55
CA ASP A 839 -19.80 46.78 49.84
C ASP A 839 -19.68 48.29 49.88
N THR A 840 -20.82 48.99 49.84
CA THR A 840 -20.91 50.46 49.87
C THR A 840 -21.38 51.00 51.22
N THR A 841 -21.39 50.17 52.28
CA THR A 841 -21.83 50.60 53.61
C THR A 841 -20.63 51.17 54.37
N ALA A 842 -20.73 52.38 54.92
CA ALA A 842 -19.63 52.92 55.71
C ALA A 842 -19.54 52.25 57.09
N PRO A 843 -18.33 52.12 57.67
CA PRO A 843 -18.20 51.90 59.11
C PRO A 843 -18.66 53.15 59.86
N ASP A 844 -19.01 52.98 61.13
CA ASP A 844 -19.25 54.06 62.10
C ASP A 844 -18.22 53.93 63.23
N THR A 845 -17.66 55.05 63.68
CA THR A 845 -16.59 55.10 64.69
C THR A 845 -17.15 55.56 66.03
N THR A 846 -16.70 54.94 67.11
CA THR A 846 -17.08 55.35 68.47
C THR A 846 -15.84 55.54 69.33
N ILE A 847 -15.72 56.70 69.99
CA ILE A 847 -14.73 56.93 71.04
C ILE A 847 -15.22 56.23 72.30
N THR A 848 -14.45 55.25 72.79
CA THR A 848 -14.77 54.41 73.95
C THR A 848 -14.04 54.86 75.23
N ALA A 849 -12.97 55.65 75.11
CA ALA A 849 -12.35 56.36 76.22
C ALA A 849 -11.75 57.69 75.75
N ALA A 850 -11.82 58.72 76.61
CA ALA A 850 -11.35 60.08 76.37
C ALA A 850 -10.86 60.71 77.70
N PRO A 851 -10.03 61.78 77.66
CA PRO A 851 -9.66 62.53 78.86
C PRO A 851 -10.89 63.29 79.44
N PRO A 852 -10.81 63.80 80.69
CA PRO A 852 -11.83 64.70 81.22
C PRO A 852 -12.00 65.94 80.33
N ALA A 853 -13.25 66.39 80.16
CA ALA A 853 -13.59 67.53 79.29
C ALA A 853 -12.96 68.87 79.72
N LEU A 854 -12.55 68.98 80.99
CA LEU A 854 -11.71 70.05 81.53
C LEU A 854 -10.63 69.40 82.39
N THR A 855 -9.36 69.74 82.17
CA THR A 855 -8.21 69.14 82.88
C THR A 855 -7.01 70.09 82.91
N ASN A 856 -6.09 69.88 83.84
CA ASN A 856 -4.76 70.49 83.83
C ASN A 856 -3.67 69.56 83.25
N SER A 857 -4.03 68.37 82.77
CA SER A 857 -3.09 67.46 82.11
C SER A 857 -2.74 67.94 80.70
N THR A 858 -1.46 68.10 80.40
CA THR A 858 -0.94 68.36 79.05
C THR A 858 -0.75 67.08 78.20
N SER A 859 -1.43 66.00 78.59
CA SER A 859 -1.48 64.74 77.83
C SER A 859 -2.90 64.19 77.77
N ALA A 860 -3.23 63.58 76.63
CA ALA A 860 -4.55 63.03 76.32
C ALA A 860 -4.40 61.65 75.67
N SER A 861 -5.35 60.74 75.92
CA SER A 861 -5.36 59.41 75.33
C SER A 861 -6.80 59.01 74.96
N PHE A 862 -6.95 58.39 73.79
CA PHE A 862 -8.22 58.07 73.17
C PHE A 862 -8.27 56.60 72.76
N SER A 863 -9.24 55.87 73.30
CA SER A 863 -9.61 54.56 72.76
C SER A 863 -10.85 54.71 71.89
N PHE A 864 -10.89 53.98 70.79
CA PHE A 864 -11.99 53.98 69.83
C PHE A 864 -12.15 52.62 69.13
N THR A 865 -13.32 52.39 68.56
CA THR A 865 -13.71 51.17 67.83
C THR A 865 -14.53 51.52 66.59
N ALA A 866 -14.59 50.61 65.62
CA ALA A 866 -15.45 50.71 64.44
C ALA A 866 -16.53 49.63 64.45
N THR A 867 -17.69 49.89 63.85
CA THR A 867 -18.77 48.88 63.69
C THR A 867 -18.41 47.74 62.75
N LYS A 868 -17.43 47.93 61.84
CA LYS A 868 -16.93 46.90 60.93
C LYS A 868 -15.58 46.33 61.37
N THR A 869 -15.53 45.02 61.57
CA THR A 869 -14.30 44.26 61.86
C THR A 869 -13.27 44.44 60.74
N GLY A 870 -12.00 44.60 61.11
CA GLY A 870 -10.90 44.78 60.15
C GLY A 870 -10.74 46.21 59.61
N SER A 871 -11.56 47.16 60.06
CA SER A 871 -11.36 48.58 59.71
C SER A 871 -10.04 49.12 60.24
N THR A 872 -9.40 49.97 59.45
CA THR A 872 -8.30 50.84 59.87
C THR A 872 -8.84 52.18 60.38
N PHE A 873 -8.01 53.00 61.02
CA PHE A 873 -8.43 54.30 61.55
C PHE A 873 -7.53 55.43 61.09
N GLU A 874 -8.13 56.59 60.87
CA GLU A 874 -7.44 57.85 60.73
C GLU A 874 -7.87 58.81 61.84
N CYS A 875 -6.89 59.45 62.47
CA CYS A 875 -7.07 60.42 63.53
C CYS A 875 -6.60 61.80 63.06
N LYS A 876 -7.18 62.85 63.61
CA LYS A 876 -6.60 64.18 63.62
C LYS A 876 -6.79 64.85 64.97
N LEU A 877 -5.87 65.76 65.27
CA LEU A 877 -5.96 66.71 66.37
C LEU A 877 -6.16 68.10 65.76
N ASP A 878 -7.19 68.79 66.20
CA ASP A 878 -7.57 70.14 65.78
C ASP A 878 -7.71 70.29 64.25
N GLY A 879 -6.99 71.25 63.68
CA GLY A 879 -6.91 71.55 62.26
C GLY A 879 -5.90 70.69 61.47
N ALA A 880 -5.24 69.71 62.09
CA ALA A 880 -4.34 68.81 61.37
C ALA A 880 -5.11 67.98 60.32
N PRO A 881 -4.46 67.52 59.24
CA PRO A 881 -5.06 66.52 58.35
C PRO A 881 -5.26 65.19 59.09
N PHE A 882 -6.23 64.40 58.62
CA PHE A 882 -6.36 63.00 59.03
C PHE A 882 -5.09 62.21 58.66
N ALA A 883 -4.58 61.43 59.60
CA ALA A 883 -3.44 60.55 59.43
C ALA A 883 -3.72 59.18 60.08
N THR A 884 -3.14 58.11 59.54
CA THR A 884 -3.32 56.74 60.05
C THR A 884 -2.95 56.64 61.52
N CYS A 885 -3.83 56.05 62.33
CA CYS A 885 -3.64 55.87 63.76
C CYS A 885 -4.13 54.49 64.24
N THR A 886 -3.84 54.17 65.50
CA THR A 886 -4.28 52.94 66.16
C THR A 886 -4.97 53.26 67.47
N SER A 887 -5.94 52.45 67.86
CA SER A 887 -6.57 52.52 69.18
C SER A 887 -5.73 51.74 70.20
N PRO A 888 -5.29 52.34 71.33
CA PRO A 888 -5.47 53.72 71.74
C PRO A 888 -4.45 54.69 71.10
N GLN A 889 -4.90 55.90 70.76
CA GLN A 889 -4.06 57.00 70.27
C GLN A 889 -3.76 57.97 71.42
N SER A 890 -2.50 58.39 71.58
CA SER A 890 -2.09 59.30 72.66
C SER A 890 -1.34 60.53 72.15
N TYR A 891 -1.48 61.64 72.89
CA TYR A 891 -0.81 62.92 72.66
C TYR A 891 -0.19 63.43 73.95
N SER A 892 0.91 64.18 73.85
CA SER A 892 1.65 64.74 74.98
C SER A 892 2.20 66.12 74.64
N ALA A 893 2.52 66.90 75.68
CA ALA A 893 2.97 68.29 75.57
C ALA A 893 1.98 69.21 74.83
N LEU A 894 0.67 68.97 75.05
CA LEU A 894 -0.40 69.83 74.57
C LEU A 894 -0.38 71.20 75.29
N ALA A 895 -0.77 72.24 74.58
CA ALA A 895 -0.83 73.60 75.12
C ALA A 895 -2.12 73.82 75.94
N ALA A 896 -2.14 74.84 76.80
CA ALA A 896 -3.40 75.28 77.41
C ALA A 896 -4.30 75.93 76.35
N GLY A 897 -5.58 75.57 76.34
CA GLY A 897 -6.52 75.91 75.28
C GLY A 897 -7.63 74.86 75.13
N SER A 898 -8.43 74.99 74.08
CA SER A 898 -9.40 73.96 73.70
C SER A 898 -8.82 73.14 72.54
N ASP A 899 -8.70 71.83 72.76
CA ASP A 899 -8.28 70.85 71.76
C ASP A 899 -9.49 70.04 71.29
N THR A 900 -9.46 69.53 70.06
CA THR A 900 -10.48 68.63 69.50
C THR A 900 -9.84 67.46 68.78
N PHE A 901 -10.11 66.25 69.28
CA PHE A 901 -9.72 65.00 68.65
C PHE A 901 -10.86 64.51 67.77
N GLN A 902 -10.55 64.15 66.52
CA GLN A 902 -11.49 63.47 65.64
C GLN A 902 -10.87 62.18 65.10
N VAL A 903 -11.66 61.11 65.05
CA VAL A 903 -11.26 59.81 64.51
C VAL A 903 -12.34 59.24 63.60
N ARG A 904 -11.92 58.65 62.49
CA ARG A 904 -12.79 57.98 61.51
C ARG A 904 -12.21 56.63 61.11
N ALA A 905 -13.09 55.68 60.84
CA ALA A 905 -12.72 54.35 60.36
C ALA A 905 -12.71 54.27 58.83
N ILE A 906 -11.89 53.38 58.27
CA ILE A 906 -11.93 52.96 56.87
C ILE A 906 -12.01 51.44 56.84
N ASP A 907 -13.08 50.90 56.27
CA ASP A 907 -13.33 49.46 56.24
C ASP A 907 -12.49 48.72 55.16
N PRO A 908 -12.47 47.37 55.16
CA PRO A 908 -11.74 46.58 54.16
C PRO A 908 -12.21 46.74 52.70
N ALA A 909 -13.39 47.33 52.45
CA ALA A 909 -13.88 47.65 51.11
C ALA A 909 -13.47 49.06 50.65
N GLY A 910 -12.89 49.87 51.54
CA GLY A 910 -12.47 51.25 51.30
C GLY A 910 -13.52 52.31 51.65
N ASN A 911 -14.62 51.94 52.33
CA ASN A 911 -15.60 52.93 52.80
C ASN A 911 -15.04 53.69 54.01
N VAL A 912 -15.03 55.01 53.91
CA VAL A 912 -14.64 55.92 54.98
C VAL A 912 -15.90 56.29 55.78
N ASP A 913 -15.80 56.26 57.10
CA ASP A 913 -16.81 56.80 58.01
C ASP A 913 -17.07 58.30 57.70
N PRO A 914 -18.29 58.67 57.27
CA PRO A 914 -18.64 60.04 56.90
C PRO A 914 -18.87 60.95 58.12
N THR A 915 -18.94 60.39 59.33
CA THR A 915 -19.27 61.06 60.59
C THR A 915 -18.18 60.83 61.65
N PRO A 916 -16.95 61.38 61.46
CA PRO A 916 -15.85 61.18 62.39
C PRO A 916 -16.22 61.48 63.84
N ALA A 917 -16.09 60.49 64.72
CA ALA A 917 -16.30 60.65 66.14
C ALA A 917 -15.39 61.76 66.69
N SER A 918 -15.97 62.70 67.42
CA SER A 918 -15.31 63.93 67.85
C SER A 918 -15.40 64.10 69.36
N PHE A 919 -14.30 64.48 69.99
CA PHE A 919 -14.27 64.86 71.40
C PHE A 919 -13.47 66.15 71.58
N THR A 920 -14.04 67.10 72.30
CA THR A 920 -13.43 68.40 72.60
C THR A 920 -13.21 68.50 74.11
N TRP A 921 -12.00 68.90 74.52
CA TRP A 921 -11.67 69.18 75.91
C TRP A 921 -10.95 70.52 76.01
N THR A 922 -10.85 71.03 77.23
CA THR A 922 -10.06 72.23 77.53
C THR A 922 -8.95 71.85 78.51
N ILE A 923 -7.71 72.19 78.14
CA ILE A 923 -6.56 72.16 79.01
C ILE A 923 -6.42 73.54 79.65
N ASP A 924 -6.62 73.62 80.96
CA ASP A 924 -6.39 74.82 81.74
C ASP A 924 -5.29 74.52 82.77
N THR A 925 -4.14 75.16 82.61
CA THR A 925 -2.97 75.02 83.51
C THR A 925 -2.76 76.24 84.40
N THR A 926 -3.71 77.19 84.41
CA THR A 926 -3.58 78.39 85.24
C THR A 926 -4.09 78.08 86.65
N ALA A 927 -3.33 78.41 87.69
CA ALA A 927 -3.82 78.24 89.05
C ALA A 927 -4.87 79.30 89.41
N PRO A 928 -5.84 79.01 90.30
CA PRO A 928 -6.59 80.04 90.98
C PRO A 928 -5.67 80.76 91.99
N ASP A 929 -5.89 82.05 92.22
CA ASP A 929 -5.33 82.77 93.38
C ASP A 929 -6.37 82.80 94.49
N THR A 930 -5.95 82.56 95.72
CA THR A 930 -6.79 82.70 96.91
C THR A 930 -6.58 84.07 97.56
N ILE A 931 -7.66 84.67 98.06
CA ILE A 931 -7.63 85.97 98.73
C ILE A 931 -8.41 85.86 100.03
N ILE A 932 -7.80 86.20 101.17
CA ILE A 932 -8.51 86.39 102.44
C ILE A 932 -9.22 87.74 102.37
N THR A 933 -10.55 87.72 102.42
CA THR A 933 -11.45 88.88 102.29
C THR A 933 -11.93 89.41 103.64
N ALA A 934 -11.86 88.61 104.71
CA ALA A 934 -12.02 89.06 106.08
C ALA A 934 -11.16 88.21 107.02
N SER A 935 -10.56 88.86 108.02
CA SER A 935 -9.72 88.25 109.05
C SER A 935 -10.03 88.87 110.43
N PRO A 936 -9.66 88.22 111.55
CA PRO A 936 -9.57 88.90 112.83
C PRO A 936 -8.49 90.01 112.81
N PRO A 937 -8.43 90.89 113.83
CA PRO A 937 -7.29 91.78 114.04
C PRO A 937 -6.00 90.98 114.32
N ALA A 938 -4.88 91.37 113.70
CA ALA A 938 -3.56 90.70 113.83
C ALA A 938 -2.96 90.73 115.26
N LEU A 939 -3.52 91.56 116.14
CA LEU A 939 -3.31 91.49 117.59
C LEU A 939 -4.68 91.52 118.25
N THR A 940 -5.04 90.43 118.92
CA THR A 940 -6.35 90.24 119.55
C THR A 940 -6.22 89.55 120.90
N ASN A 941 -7.18 89.77 121.78
CA ASN A 941 -7.34 89.00 123.03
C ASN A 941 -8.44 87.92 122.91
N SER A 942 -8.99 87.72 121.71
CA SER A 942 -9.92 86.63 121.40
C SER A 942 -9.17 85.32 121.19
N THR A 943 -9.65 84.22 121.77
CA THR A 943 -9.18 82.85 121.49
C THR A 943 -9.95 82.19 120.34
N SER A 944 -10.61 82.99 119.50
CA SER A 944 -11.29 82.55 118.28
C SER A 944 -11.02 83.48 117.11
N ALA A 945 -10.91 82.88 115.93
CA ALA A 945 -10.66 83.54 114.65
C ALA A 945 -11.66 83.05 113.60
N SER A 946 -12.03 83.93 112.68
CA SER A 946 -12.88 83.59 111.53
C SER A 946 -12.32 84.26 110.28
N PHE A 947 -12.16 83.47 109.22
CA PHE A 947 -11.54 83.88 107.97
C PHE A 947 -12.52 83.69 106.83
N SER A 948 -12.90 84.79 106.18
CA SER A 948 -13.55 84.74 104.87
C SER A 948 -12.49 84.81 103.79
N PHE A 949 -12.64 84.00 102.75
CA PHE A 949 -11.77 83.97 101.59
C PHE A 949 -12.53 83.68 100.30
N THR A 950 -11.92 83.98 99.16
CA THR A 950 -12.45 83.78 97.81
C THR A 950 -11.33 83.33 96.86
N ALA A 951 -11.68 82.75 95.72
CA ALA A 951 -10.75 82.38 94.66
C ALA A 951 -10.99 83.27 93.42
N THR A 952 -9.94 83.53 92.62
CA THR A 952 -10.09 84.25 91.34
C THR A 952 -10.84 83.44 90.28
N LYS A 953 -10.87 82.10 90.39
CA LYS A 953 -11.67 81.22 89.53
C LYS A 953 -12.97 80.78 90.17
N THR A 954 -14.08 80.98 89.46
CA THR A 954 -15.42 80.51 89.87
C THR A 954 -15.50 78.99 89.88
N GLY A 955 -16.19 78.42 90.88
CA GLY A 955 -16.30 76.97 91.05
C GLY A 955 -15.11 76.30 91.73
N SER A 956 -14.09 77.06 92.14
CA SER A 956 -12.98 76.52 92.93
C SER A 956 -13.46 76.01 94.30
N THR A 957 -12.87 74.90 94.74
CA THR A 957 -12.93 74.43 96.13
C THR A 957 -11.77 75.02 96.94
N PHE A 958 -11.80 74.91 98.27
CA PHE A 958 -10.75 75.45 99.14
C PHE A 958 -10.21 74.39 100.10
N GLU A 959 -8.93 74.50 100.38
CA GLU A 959 -8.27 73.80 101.47
C GLU A 959 -7.61 74.79 102.42
N CYS A 960 -7.80 74.58 103.72
CA CYS A 960 -7.30 75.43 104.79
C CYS A 960 -6.35 74.63 105.69
N LYS A 961 -5.45 75.35 106.36
CA LYS A 961 -4.70 74.87 107.51
C LYS A 961 -4.46 75.98 108.52
N LEU A 962 -4.16 75.57 109.74
CA LEU A 962 -3.75 76.43 110.85
C LEU A 962 -2.45 75.85 111.44
N ASP A 963 -1.50 76.70 111.83
CA ASP A 963 -0.30 76.37 112.62
C ASP A 963 0.55 75.19 112.10
N GLY A 964 0.64 75.08 110.77
CA GLY A 964 1.43 74.06 110.11
C GLY A 964 0.75 72.68 109.95
N ALA A 965 -0.52 72.55 110.33
CA ALA A 965 -1.34 71.37 110.01
C ALA A 965 -1.35 71.08 108.49
N PRO A 966 -1.63 69.83 108.06
CA PRO A 966 -1.87 69.55 106.65
C PRO A 966 -3.08 70.34 106.13
N PHE A 967 -3.05 70.71 104.85
CA PHE A 967 -4.23 71.27 104.18
C PHE A 967 -5.38 70.26 104.19
N ALA A 968 -6.56 70.72 104.58
CA ALA A 968 -7.80 69.95 104.58
C ALA A 968 -8.93 70.79 103.97
N THR A 969 -9.91 70.13 103.35
CA THR A 969 -11.05 70.80 102.70
C THR A 969 -11.79 71.70 103.68
N CYS A 970 -12.07 72.93 103.26
CA CYS A 970 -12.74 73.94 104.07
C CYS A 970 -13.72 74.76 103.24
N THR A 971 -14.53 75.58 103.92
CA THR A 971 -15.46 76.52 103.29
C THR A 971 -15.26 77.92 103.86
N SER A 972 -15.56 78.92 103.05
CA SER A 972 -15.55 80.33 103.46
C SER A 972 -16.93 80.70 104.04
N PRO A 973 -17.03 81.26 105.26
CA PRO A 973 -15.94 81.54 106.21
C PRO A 973 -15.52 80.31 107.04
N GLN A 974 -14.21 80.09 107.17
CA GLN A 974 -13.63 79.07 108.05
C GLN A 974 -13.39 79.67 109.44
N SER A 975 -13.79 78.98 110.51
CA SER A 975 -13.63 79.47 111.87
C SER A 975 -12.87 78.50 112.76
N TYR A 976 -12.10 79.04 113.70
CA TYR A 976 -11.32 78.32 114.71
C TYR A 976 -11.63 78.87 116.10
N SER A 977 -11.59 78.01 117.11
CA SER A 977 -11.87 78.34 118.50
C SER A 977 -10.88 77.63 119.43
N ALA A 978 -10.70 78.18 120.63
CA ALA A 978 -9.68 77.74 121.59
C ALA A 978 -8.25 77.79 121.04
N LEU A 979 -7.95 78.84 120.27
CA LEU A 979 -6.58 79.18 119.86
C LEU A 979 -5.67 79.41 121.08
N ALA A 980 -4.42 79.00 120.96
CA ALA A 980 -3.44 79.12 122.04
C ALA A 980 -2.92 80.56 122.13
N ALA A 981 -2.41 80.96 123.30
CA ALA A 981 -1.75 82.25 123.42
C ALA A 981 -0.37 82.20 122.72
N GLY A 982 -0.26 82.83 121.56
CA GLY A 982 0.95 82.79 120.73
C GLY A 982 0.80 83.55 119.42
N SER A 983 1.62 83.18 118.44
CA SER A 983 1.46 83.58 117.05
C SER A 983 0.88 82.38 116.31
N ASP A 984 -0.40 82.42 115.99
CA ASP A 984 -1.04 81.44 115.13
C ASP A 984 -0.84 81.84 113.65
N THR A 985 -1.06 80.95 112.69
CA THR A 985 -1.02 81.29 111.26
C THR A 985 -2.00 80.45 110.47
N PHE A 986 -2.99 81.13 109.90
CA PHE A 986 -3.97 80.56 108.99
C PHE A 986 -3.45 80.65 107.55
N GLN A 987 -3.54 79.54 106.81
CA GLN A 987 -3.28 79.53 105.37
C GLN A 987 -4.42 78.86 104.62
N VAL A 988 -4.82 79.42 103.48
CA VAL A 988 -5.87 78.86 102.62
C VAL A 988 -5.46 78.90 101.15
N ARG A 989 -5.78 77.83 100.42
CA ARG A 989 -5.50 77.67 99.00
C ARG A 989 -6.74 77.17 98.26
N ALA A 990 -6.90 77.58 97.01
CA ALA A 990 -7.99 77.19 96.14
C ALA A 990 -7.57 76.03 95.21
N ILE A 991 -8.52 75.21 94.80
CA ILE A 991 -8.37 74.21 93.73
C ILE A 991 -9.48 74.44 92.71
N ASP A 992 -9.13 74.70 91.45
CA ASP A 992 -10.10 75.02 90.40
C ASP A 992 -10.76 73.76 89.78
N PRO A 993 -11.81 73.92 88.94
CA PRO A 993 -12.47 72.80 88.28
C PRO A 993 -11.61 71.99 87.29
N ALA A 994 -10.44 72.48 86.89
CA ALA A 994 -9.48 71.75 86.05
C ALA A 994 -8.46 70.94 86.90
N GLY A 995 -8.43 71.16 88.20
CA GLY A 995 -7.53 70.51 89.16
C GLY A 995 -6.27 71.32 89.49
N ASN A 996 -6.16 72.58 89.07
CA ASN A 996 -5.03 73.43 89.44
C ASN A 996 -5.17 73.90 90.88
N VAL A 997 -4.10 73.74 91.65
CA VAL A 997 -4.00 74.16 93.05
C VAL A 997 -3.26 75.50 93.11
N ASP A 998 -3.78 76.46 93.88
CA ASP A 998 -3.08 77.71 94.20
C ASP A 998 -1.69 77.41 94.81
N PRO A 999 -0.59 77.79 94.14
CA PRO A 999 0.77 77.53 94.60
C PRO A 999 1.20 78.49 95.73
N THR A 1000 0.44 79.55 95.98
CA THR A 1000 0.73 80.64 96.91
C THR A 1000 -0.43 80.85 97.90
N PRO A 1001 -0.64 79.90 98.85
CA PRO A 1001 -1.74 79.97 99.80
C PRO A 1001 -1.77 81.32 100.54
N ALA A 1002 -2.91 82.01 100.48
CA ALA A 1002 -3.12 83.25 101.22
C ALA A 1002 -2.95 82.99 102.71
N SER A 1003 -2.14 83.82 103.37
CA SER A 1003 -1.68 83.62 104.75
C SER A 1003 -2.07 84.82 105.61
N PHE A 1004 -2.47 84.56 106.85
CA PHE A 1004 -2.68 85.57 107.89
C PHE A 1004 -2.08 85.09 109.21
N THR A 1005 -1.44 86.00 109.93
CA THR A 1005 -0.74 85.80 111.21
C THR A 1005 -1.19 86.91 112.16
#